data_AF-A0A2P6VBQ2-F1
#
_entry.id   AF-A0A2P6VBQ2-F1
#
_cell.length_a   1.000
_cell.length_b   1.000
_cell.length_c   1.000
_cell.angle_alpha   90.00
_cell.angle_beta   90.00
_cell.angle_gamma   90.00
#
_symmetry.space_group_name_H-M   'P 1'
#
loop_
_entity.id
_entity.type
_entity.pdbx_description
1 polymer ?
#
loop_
_entity_poly.entity_id
_entity_poly.type
_entity_poly.pdbx_seq_one_letter_code
_entity_poly.pdbx_strand_id
1 'polypeptide(L)'
;MPLGKRMDFGDAKYAGVEVAWACDIVETLENALTTGFDFVMAPLVHPRFRRPAPTALPRGTFQPPFTRSDLLLGSGQWGGQVVGKISPWIDCDSANAALARDSAAALAQELAWAAHLSLQAVALPPPQQPLNAANYARVLNEVLGGVASMALWLRIPAAAPTLPDDPSDGDAASSSSSAEGAVLVADPWEWWNQIRFLCHHSPRLGVALELGADLPSEANLQRWRGEPLKAVVVPTSAFLTNKRGFPALPKRHQDFLTECFKRGVQVVLSGNPHHTSPEAAQPGGNAVAVAADGAALAAAAANPLRLYWEYLSFLFRKIEAASEQELVEMSYRDYLQSPLQPLQDNLESQTYETFERDGTKYTTYEEAVYRCLLDRVPQEEAESRVTVLMVVGAGRGPLVAASLRASVRARRRIRIYAVEKNPNAVVTLQNRAIADGWEGTVTIVPADMREWDAPEQADVLVSELLGSFGDNELSPECLDGAQRFLKPDGVSIPQAYTSQLQPITSHKLWNDVRAYDDLEHFETAYVVKLFKFCPLAPTQDVFTFEHPNRAHVIDNTRSVKLSFECTPPGGTVCHGFAGYFDAKLYNDVHLSIHPPTHTPNMFSWFPIYFPLREPFYVPQGARMDVAMWRCAGKHKVWYEWAVTAPHGAATPIHNPGGRSYYVGL
;
A
#
# COMPACT_ATOMS: atom_id res chain seq x y z
N MET A 1 12.67 25.43 -1.29
CA MET A 1 11.54 25.38 -2.26
C MET A 1 11.37 23.91 -2.54
N PRO A 2 10.19 23.32 -2.33
CA PRO A 2 10.02 21.89 -2.57
C PRO A 2 10.42 21.52 -4.00
N LEU A 3 10.83 20.25 -4.20
CA LEU A 3 11.30 19.71 -5.50
C LEU A 3 10.39 20.12 -6.68
N GLY A 4 9.09 20.27 -6.39
CA GLY A 4 8.15 21.03 -7.21
C GLY A 4 6.97 21.56 -6.39
N LYS A 5 6.09 22.31 -7.03
CA LYS A 5 4.81 22.78 -6.44
C LYS A 5 3.72 21.70 -6.42
N ARG A 6 4.09 20.44 -6.67
CA ARG A 6 3.18 19.29 -6.71
C ARG A 6 2.78 18.88 -5.29
N MET A 7 1.50 18.64 -5.10
CA MET A 7 0.92 18.24 -3.80
C MET A 7 0.39 16.80 -3.82
N ASP A 8 0.36 16.18 -5.00
CA ASP A 8 -0.24 14.87 -5.24
C ASP A 8 0.64 13.69 -4.76
N PHE A 9 1.88 13.97 -4.34
CA PHE A 9 2.81 12.95 -3.83
C PHE A 9 3.15 13.12 -2.35
N GLY A 10 2.31 13.80 -1.57
CA GLY A 10 2.48 13.93 -0.12
C GLY A 10 3.85 14.50 0.26
N ASP A 11 4.59 13.77 1.10
CA ASP A 11 5.88 14.20 1.63
C ASP A 11 7.04 14.09 0.63
N ALA A 12 6.88 13.40 -0.50
CA ALA A 12 7.93 13.25 -1.52
C ALA A 12 8.41 14.56 -2.12
N LYS A 13 7.64 15.65 -1.96
CA LYS A 13 8.01 16.99 -2.41
C LYS A 13 9.18 17.60 -1.62
N TYR A 14 9.47 17.08 -0.43
CA TYR A 14 10.55 17.58 0.43
C TYR A 14 11.87 16.86 0.15
N ALA A 15 12.95 17.63 0.02
CA ALA A 15 14.29 17.11 -0.15
C ALA A 15 15.24 17.59 0.95
N GLY A 16 15.98 16.65 1.52
CA GLY A 16 16.98 16.91 2.55
C GLY A 16 18.42 16.84 2.04
N VAL A 17 19.34 17.39 2.82
CA VAL A 17 20.78 17.18 2.67
C VAL A 17 21.38 16.69 3.98
N GLU A 18 22.17 15.61 3.91
CA GLU A 18 22.92 15.08 5.04
C GLU A 18 24.22 15.86 5.22
N VAL A 19 24.51 16.23 6.47
CA VAL A 19 25.75 16.94 6.84
C VAL A 19 26.57 16.13 7.86
N ALA A 20 27.90 16.29 7.82
CA ALA A 20 28.84 15.54 8.66
C ALA A 20 28.80 16.00 10.13
N TRP A 21 29.15 17.26 10.40
CA TRP A 21 28.88 18.00 11.63
C TRP A 21 29.10 19.48 11.33
N ALA A 22 28.16 20.31 11.75
CA ALA A 22 28.22 21.75 11.55
C ALA A 22 28.40 22.44 12.89
N CYS A 23 29.55 23.07 13.17
CA CYS A 23 29.72 23.85 14.41
C CYS A 23 28.69 24.99 14.50
N ASP A 24 28.37 25.62 13.35
CA ASP A 24 27.28 26.58 13.22
C ASP A 24 26.08 25.94 12.50
N ILE A 25 25.01 25.64 13.26
CA ILE A 25 23.78 25.06 12.69
C ILE A 25 22.99 26.07 11.86
N VAL A 26 23.08 27.34 12.23
CA VAL A 26 22.28 28.42 11.66
C VAL A 26 22.77 28.63 10.23
N GLU A 27 24.07 28.85 10.08
CA GLU A 27 24.70 29.00 8.77
C GLU A 27 24.49 27.76 7.89
N THR A 28 24.60 26.55 8.48
CA THR A 28 24.42 25.30 7.72
C THR A 28 22.99 25.16 7.20
N LEU A 29 21.99 25.47 8.04
CA LEU A 29 20.59 25.43 7.64
C LEU A 29 20.31 26.50 6.58
N GLU A 30 20.75 27.73 6.79
CA GLU A 30 20.59 28.83 5.83
C GLU A 30 21.23 28.49 4.47
N ASN A 31 22.45 27.94 4.47
CA ASN A 31 23.13 27.49 3.26
C ASN A 31 22.36 26.38 2.53
N ALA A 32 21.82 25.40 3.26
CA ALA A 32 21.03 24.32 2.68
C ALA A 32 19.72 24.82 2.05
N LEU A 33 18.99 25.67 2.78
CA LEU A 33 17.73 26.28 2.31
C LEU A 33 17.97 27.16 1.08
N THR A 34 19.05 27.95 1.09
CA THR A 34 19.48 28.80 -0.02
C THR A 34 19.88 27.98 -1.24
N THR A 35 20.52 26.82 -1.03
CA THR A 35 20.83 25.85 -2.10
C THR A 35 19.59 25.19 -2.69
N GLY A 36 18.47 25.17 -1.97
CA GLY A 36 17.16 24.71 -2.46
C GLY A 36 16.57 23.53 -1.67
N PHE A 37 17.34 22.91 -0.78
CA PHE A 37 16.84 21.84 0.11
C PHE A 37 15.80 22.40 1.09
N ASP A 38 14.95 21.52 1.63
CA ASP A 38 13.88 21.89 2.56
C ASP A 38 14.24 21.60 4.02
N PHE A 39 15.15 20.66 4.26
CA PHE A 39 15.66 20.31 5.59
C PHE A 39 17.11 19.84 5.57
N VAL A 40 17.75 19.84 6.74
CA VAL A 40 19.07 19.26 6.96
C VAL A 40 18.97 18.02 7.83
N MET A 41 19.68 16.96 7.46
CA MET A 41 19.88 15.79 8.30
C MET A 41 21.22 15.93 9.03
N ALA A 42 21.19 16.39 10.28
CA ALA A 42 22.36 16.88 11.01
C ALA A 42 22.57 16.16 12.35
N PRO A 43 23.82 15.89 12.78
CA PRO A 43 24.04 15.24 14.07
C PRO A 43 23.59 16.10 15.24
N LEU A 44 22.92 15.45 16.19
CA LEU A 44 22.43 16.09 17.41
C LEU A 44 23.56 16.38 18.39
N VAL A 45 24.62 15.57 18.35
CA VAL A 45 25.82 15.66 19.19
C VAL A 45 27.03 15.52 18.28
N HIS A 46 28.16 16.13 18.68
CA HIS A 46 29.37 16.07 17.88
C HIS A 46 29.75 14.60 17.67
N PRO A 47 29.86 14.09 16.41
CA PRO A 47 29.96 12.65 16.14
C PRO A 47 31.17 11.95 16.77
N ARG A 48 32.22 12.71 17.14
CA ARG A 48 33.42 12.19 17.85
C ARG A 48 33.35 12.32 19.38
N PHE A 49 32.32 12.97 19.92
CA PHE A 49 32.19 13.20 21.36
C PHE A 49 31.59 11.98 22.05
N ARG A 50 32.46 11.03 22.40
CA ARG A 50 32.12 9.88 23.25
C ARG A 50 32.02 10.34 24.70
N ARG A 51 30.99 9.87 25.39
CA ARG A 51 30.70 10.29 26.77
C ARG A 51 30.29 9.09 27.63
N PRO A 52 30.76 9.02 28.88
CA PRO A 52 30.41 7.92 29.77
C PRO A 52 28.95 8.03 30.22
N ALA A 53 28.32 6.90 30.54
CA ALA A 53 27.00 6.90 31.16
C ALA A 53 27.06 7.65 32.51
N PRO A 54 25.99 8.37 32.91
CA PRO A 54 25.93 8.99 34.24
C PRO A 54 26.16 7.98 35.38
N THR A 55 25.75 6.73 35.19
CA THR A 55 25.97 5.62 36.14
C THR A 55 27.41 5.14 36.21
N ALA A 56 28.25 5.46 35.22
CA ALA A 56 29.68 5.16 35.20
C ALA A 56 30.51 6.18 35.98
N LEU A 57 29.92 7.32 36.33
CA LEU A 57 30.61 8.41 37.02
C LEU A 57 30.32 8.39 38.52
N PRO A 58 31.27 8.84 39.36
CA PRO A 58 31.01 9.11 40.76
C PRO A 58 29.83 10.08 40.94
N ARG A 59 29.03 9.87 42.00
CA ARG A 59 27.94 10.79 42.33
C ARG A 59 28.48 12.21 42.51
N GLY A 60 27.84 13.18 41.87
CA GLY A 60 28.24 14.60 41.94
C GLY A 60 29.33 15.02 40.95
N THR A 61 29.80 14.15 40.05
CA THR A 61 30.67 14.57 38.94
C THR A 61 29.93 15.58 38.05
N PHE A 62 30.51 16.78 37.89
CA PHE A 62 30.01 17.79 36.98
C PHE A 62 30.08 17.30 35.53
N GLN A 63 28.98 17.40 34.80
CA GLN A 63 28.91 17.09 33.37
C GLN A 63 28.73 18.40 32.58
N PRO A 64 29.66 18.76 31.69
CA PRO A 64 29.45 19.91 30.82
C PRO A 64 28.30 19.63 29.83
N PRO A 65 27.75 20.69 29.18
CA PRO A 65 26.78 20.51 28.11
C PRO A 65 27.31 19.54 27.05
N PHE A 66 26.52 18.50 26.75
CA PHE A 66 26.95 17.46 25.81
C PHE A 66 26.76 17.88 24.34
N THR A 67 26.01 18.96 24.08
CA THR A 67 25.76 19.48 22.74
C THR A 67 25.41 20.98 22.74
N ARG A 68 25.12 21.50 21.55
CA ARG A 68 24.70 22.88 21.26
C ARG A 68 23.36 23.22 21.90
N SER A 69 23.14 24.50 22.14
CA SER A 69 21.89 25.03 22.69
C SER A 69 20.73 24.91 21.69
N ASP A 70 19.53 24.60 22.19
CA ASP A 70 18.27 24.69 21.47
C ASP A 70 17.99 26.12 20.98
N LEU A 71 18.44 27.13 21.73
CA LEU A 71 18.24 28.55 21.42
C LEU A 71 18.91 29.03 20.12
N LEU A 72 19.72 28.19 19.47
CA LEU A 72 20.35 28.54 18.18
C LEU A 72 19.33 28.62 17.03
N LEU A 73 18.21 27.90 17.11
CA LEU A 73 17.15 27.94 16.10
C LEU A 73 15.79 28.08 16.77
N GLY A 74 14.82 28.66 16.04
CA GLY A 74 13.43 28.66 16.48
C GLY A 74 12.82 27.26 16.50
N SER A 75 11.82 27.03 17.36
CA SER A 75 11.13 25.73 17.45
C SER A 75 10.52 25.26 16.12
N GLY A 76 10.03 26.19 15.29
CA GLY A 76 9.55 25.87 13.94
C GLY A 76 10.64 25.39 12.99
N GLN A 77 11.87 25.89 13.14
CA GLN A 77 13.02 25.45 12.34
C GLN A 77 13.51 24.07 12.79
N TRP A 78 13.61 23.84 14.11
CA TRP A 78 13.91 22.51 14.65
C TRP A 78 12.88 21.49 14.20
N GLY A 79 11.59 21.77 14.44
CA GLY A 79 10.53 20.83 14.12
C GLY A 79 10.30 20.63 12.62
N GLY A 80 10.51 21.64 11.79
CA GLY A 80 10.16 21.61 10.36
C GLY A 80 11.34 21.43 9.39
N GLN A 81 12.58 21.71 9.81
CA GLN A 81 13.73 21.82 8.90
C GLN A 81 14.97 21.05 9.37
N VAL A 82 14.88 20.34 10.51
CA VAL A 82 15.98 19.51 11.01
C VAL A 82 15.51 18.09 11.26
N VAL A 83 16.23 17.14 10.65
CA VAL A 83 16.19 15.71 11.00
C VAL A 83 17.46 15.42 11.81
N GLY A 84 17.29 14.95 13.05
CA GLY A 84 18.42 14.66 13.92
C GLY A 84 19.18 13.42 13.44
N LYS A 85 20.51 13.36 13.58
CA LYS A 85 21.29 12.13 13.42
C LYS A 85 21.88 11.71 14.76
N ILE A 86 21.72 10.43 15.07
CA ILE A 86 22.37 9.80 16.22
C ILE A 86 23.87 9.60 15.94
N SER A 87 24.67 9.76 16.99
CA SER A 87 26.13 9.59 16.92
C SER A 87 26.53 8.19 16.41
N PRO A 88 27.47 8.08 15.45
CA PRO A 88 27.81 6.82 14.79
C PRO A 88 28.64 5.85 15.64
N TRP A 89 29.17 6.31 16.78
CA TRP A 89 29.98 5.46 17.68
C TRP A 89 29.14 4.62 18.63
N ILE A 90 27.83 4.88 18.71
CA ILE A 90 26.90 4.20 19.63
C ILE A 90 26.76 2.74 19.20
N ASP A 91 27.14 1.84 20.08
CA ASP A 91 27.04 0.39 19.93
C ASP A 91 26.48 -0.20 21.24
N CYS A 92 25.14 -0.28 21.32
CA CYS A 92 24.43 -0.72 22.52
C CYS A 92 24.66 -2.21 22.83
N ASP A 93 25.04 -2.99 21.82
CA ASP A 93 25.20 -4.44 21.89
C ASP A 93 26.68 -4.85 21.83
N SER A 94 27.58 -3.89 22.11
CA SER A 94 29.01 -4.14 22.13
C SER A 94 29.41 -5.23 23.13
N ALA A 95 30.33 -6.10 22.75
CA ALA A 95 30.93 -7.08 23.68
C ALA A 95 31.66 -6.40 24.85
N ASN A 96 32.09 -5.14 24.69
CA ASN A 96 32.63 -4.36 25.78
C ASN A 96 31.49 -3.76 26.64
N ALA A 97 31.31 -4.30 27.85
CA ALA A 97 30.24 -3.89 28.76
C ALA A 97 30.25 -2.38 29.10
N ALA A 98 31.42 -1.74 29.16
CA ALA A 98 31.50 -0.30 29.40
C ALA A 98 30.99 0.48 28.18
N LEU A 99 31.39 0.09 26.97
CA LEU A 99 30.92 0.71 25.73
C LEU A 99 29.42 0.49 25.52
N ALA A 100 28.90 -0.71 25.78
CA ALA A 100 27.49 -1.03 25.68
C ALA A 100 26.63 -0.16 26.64
N ARG A 101 27.05 -0.06 27.90
CA ARG A 101 26.40 0.80 28.91
C ARG A 101 26.42 2.28 28.49
N ASP A 102 27.59 2.78 28.09
CA ASP A 102 27.78 4.18 27.71
C ASP A 102 27.00 4.52 26.43
N SER A 103 26.95 3.59 25.46
CA SER A 103 26.18 3.71 24.23
C SER A 103 24.67 3.72 24.47
N ALA A 104 24.16 2.84 25.33
CA ALA A 104 22.74 2.81 25.68
C ALA A 104 22.30 4.13 26.35
N ALA A 105 23.11 4.64 27.28
CA ALA A 105 22.84 5.93 27.92
C ALA A 105 22.92 7.10 26.91
N ALA A 106 23.90 7.09 26.00
CA ALA A 106 24.07 8.12 24.98
C ALA A 106 22.91 8.12 23.97
N LEU A 107 22.46 6.94 23.52
CA LEU A 107 21.32 6.79 22.61
C LEU A 107 20.04 7.35 23.24
N ALA A 108 19.73 6.94 24.47
CA ALA A 108 18.58 7.45 25.21
C ALA A 108 18.64 8.97 25.39
N GLN A 109 19.82 9.52 25.72
CA GLN A 109 20.02 10.96 25.89
C GLN A 109 19.83 11.74 24.58
N GLU A 110 20.35 11.25 23.46
CA GLU A 110 20.20 11.91 22.16
C GLU A 110 18.75 11.88 21.66
N LEU A 111 18.05 10.76 21.85
CA LEU A 111 16.64 10.65 21.50
C LEU A 111 15.75 11.53 22.40
N ALA A 112 16.05 11.61 23.70
CA ALA A 112 15.36 12.52 24.60
C ALA A 112 15.60 13.99 24.23
N TRP A 113 16.82 14.33 23.81
CA TRP A 113 17.15 15.66 23.29
C TRP A 113 16.39 15.99 22.01
N ALA A 114 16.32 15.06 21.06
CA ALA A 114 15.52 15.23 19.85
C ALA A 114 14.04 15.46 20.14
N ALA A 115 13.48 14.72 21.10
CA ALA A 115 12.10 14.90 21.54
C ALA A 115 11.89 16.29 22.18
N HIS A 116 12.85 16.76 22.99
CA HIS A 116 12.82 18.12 23.56
C HIS A 116 12.83 19.21 22.48
N LEU A 117 13.66 19.04 21.44
CA LEU A 117 13.70 19.92 20.27
C LEU A 117 12.44 19.83 19.38
N SER A 118 11.53 18.90 19.67
CA SER A 118 10.31 18.65 18.89
C SER A 118 10.59 18.31 17.43
N LEU A 119 11.67 17.56 17.16
CA LEU A 119 12.01 17.15 15.80
C LEU A 119 10.93 16.25 15.21
N GLN A 120 10.64 16.42 13.91
CA GLN A 120 9.75 15.52 13.19
C GLN A 120 10.34 14.11 13.02
N ALA A 121 11.66 14.01 12.84
CA ALA A 121 12.32 12.73 12.67
C ALA A 121 13.76 12.71 13.18
N VAL A 122 14.24 11.50 13.50
CA VAL A 122 15.63 11.20 13.86
C VAL A 122 16.12 10.00 13.06
N ALA A 123 17.22 10.20 12.32
CA ALA A 123 17.96 9.16 11.65
C ALA A 123 18.87 8.40 12.62
N LEU A 124 18.66 7.09 12.66
CA LEU A 124 19.36 6.11 13.46
C LEU A 124 20.41 5.40 12.58
N PRO A 125 21.68 5.24 13.02
CA PRO A 125 22.63 4.40 12.31
C PRO A 125 22.20 2.92 12.37
N PRO A 126 22.55 2.09 11.37
CA PRO A 126 22.39 0.66 11.51
C PRO A 126 23.24 0.16 12.70
N PRO A 127 22.74 -0.79 13.51
CA PRO A 127 23.55 -1.42 14.53
C PRO A 127 24.80 -2.07 13.91
N GLN A 128 25.92 -2.11 14.64
CA GLN A 128 27.15 -2.76 14.16
C GLN A 128 26.96 -4.26 13.89
N GLN A 129 26.12 -4.90 14.71
CA GLN A 129 25.66 -6.27 14.51
C GLN A 129 24.13 -6.26 14.37
N PRO A 130 23.58 -5.98 13.18
CA PRO A 130 22.14 -5.77 13.01
C PRO A 130 21.31 -6.99 13.43
N LEU A 131 21.87 -8.19 13.26
CA LEU A 131 21.21 -9.44 13.67
C LEU A 131 21.36 -9.79 15.17
N ASN A 132 22.05 -8.95 15.94
CA ASN A 132 22.28 -9.12 17.37
C ASN A 132 22.18 -7.76 18.09
N ALA A 133 21.05 -7.08 17.88
CA ALA A 133 20.84 -5.70 18.30
C ALA A 133 19.68 -5.57 19.32
N ALA A 134 19.63 -6.49 20.28
CA ALA A 134 18.54 -6.59 21.25
C ALA A 134 18.52 -5.40 22.23
N ASN A 135 19.69 -4.98 22.74
CA ASN A 135 19.78 -3.84 23.64
C ASN A 135 19.53 -2.53 22.90
N TYR A 136 19.97 -2.42 21.65
CA TYR A 136 19.61 -1.31 20.77
C TYR A 136 18.08 -1.18 20.65
N ALA A 137 17.39 -2.27 20.26
CA ALA A 137 15.93 -2.28 20.14
C ALA A 137 15.22 -2.04 21.49
N ARG A 138 15.77 -2.53 22.61
CA ARG A 138 15.25 -2.26 23.96
C ARG A 138 15.24 -0.76 24.27
N VAL A 139 16.33 -0.04 23.99
CA VAL A 139 16.40 1.42 24.18
C VAL A 139 15.44 2.14 23.23
N LEU A 140 15.29 1.67 21.98
CA LEU A 140 14.29 2.24 21.07
C LEU A 140 12.86 2.11 21.62
N ASN A 141 12.49 0.96 22.17
CA ASN A 141 11.16 0.74 22.74
C ASN A 141 10.84 1.72 23.87
N GLU A 142 11.80 2.03 24.75
CA GLU A 142 11.62 3.02 25.83
C GLU A 142 11.23 4.39 25.27
N VAL A 143 11.85 4.80 24.15
CA VAL A 143 11.56 6.08 23.50
C VAL A 143 10.27 6.02 22.69
N LEU A 144 10.06 4.95 21.92
CA LEU A 144 8.89 4.78 21.06
C LEU A 144 7.58 4.81 21.86
N GLY A 145 7.58 4.35 23.11
CA GLY A 145 6.43 4.47 24.02
C GLY A 145 6.18 5.88 24.56
N GLY A 146 7.21 6.73 24.63
CA GLY A 146 7.14 8.06 25.27
C GLY A 146 6.99 9.26 24.32
N VAL A 147 7.37 9.12 23.05
CA VAL A 147 7.26 10.21 22.05
C VAL A 147 5.80 10.39 21.59
N ALA A 148 5.43 11.55 21.07
CA ALA A 148 4.08 11.78 20.54
C ALA A 148 4.05 11.68 19.00
N SER A 149 4.90 12.44 18.32
CA SER A 149 4.90 12.61 16.86
C SER A 149 6.24 12.30 16.18
N MET A 150 7.36 12.27 16.92
CA MET A 150 8.69 12.06 16.35
C MET A 150 8.84 10.66 15.74
N ALA A 151 9.25 10.60 14.47
CA ALA A 151 9.55 9.36 13.77
C ALA A 151 11.03 8.97 13.95
N LEU A 152 11.30 7.68 14.05
CA LEU A 152 12.65 7.12 14.02
C LEU A 152 12.90 6.49 12.65
N TRP A 153 13.94 6.95 11.96
CA TRP A 153 14.32 6.44 10.65
C TRP A 153 15.57 5.58 10.78
N LEU A 154 15.40 4.27 10.76
CA LEU A 154 16.53 3.35 10.74
C LEU A 154 17.19 3.37 9.37
N ARG A 155 18.45 3.82 9.33
CA ARG A 155 19.24 3.83 8.11
C ARG A 155 19.65 2.40 7.77
N ILE A 156 19.22 1.91 6.62
CA ILE A 156 19.51 0.55 6.13
C ILE A 156 20.04 0.67 4.71
N PRO A 157 21.18 0.06 4.37
CA PRO A 157 21.68 0.10 3.00
C PRO A 157 20.84 -0.81 2.09
N ALA A 158 20.65 -0.43 0.83
CA ALA A 158 19.89 -1.22 -0.13
C ALA A 158 20.61 -2.54 -0.48
N ALA A 159 21.94 -2.57 -0.38
CA ALA A 159 22.76 -3.77 -0.52
C ALA A 159 23.75 -3.82 0.65
N ALA A 160 24.07 -5.02 1.14
CA ALA A 160 25.03 -5.17 2.21
C ALA A 160 26.40 -4.59 1.78
N PRO A 161 27.11 -3.85 2.66
CA PRO A 161 28.46 -3.39 2.37
C PRO A 161 29.35 -4.58 2.03
N THR A 162 30.14 -4.48 0.96
CA THR A 162 31.17 -5.47 0.66
C THR A 162 32.18 -5.45 1.79
N LEU A 163 32.32 -6.56 2.51
CA LEU A 163 33.46 -6.74 3.42
C LEU A 163 34.73 -6.61 2.59
N PRO A 164 35.76 -5.86 3.03
CA PRO A 164 37.05 -5.87 2.36
C PRO A 164 37.54 -7.32 2.29
N ASP A 165 37.93 -7.80 1.11
CA ASP A 165 38.68 -9.04 0.98
C ASP A 165 39.92 -8.90 1.88
N ASP A 166 39.95 -9.63 2.99
CA ASP A 166 41.09 -9.64 3.90
C ASP A 166 42.21 -10.46 3.23
N PRO A 167 43.32 -9.86 2.74
CA PRO A 167 44.34 -10.60 2.01
C PRO A 167 45.34 -11.33 2.93
N SER A 168 45.08 -11.40 4.24
CA SER A 168 46.00 -11.99 5.21
C SER A 168 45.27 -12.67 6.36
N ASP A 169 45.09 -13.98 6.27
CA ASP A 169 45.90 -14.93 7.06
C ASP A 169 45.34 -16.35 6.91
N GLY A 170 46.22 -17.27 6.54
CA GLY A 170 46.00 -18.68 6.76
C GLY A 170 45.92 -18.95 8.27
N ASP A 171 45.05 -19.89 8.64
CA ASP A 171 44.88 -20.45 9.97
C ASP A 171 44.13 -19.60 11.01
N ALA A 172 42.79 -19.58 10.87
CA ALA A 172 41.90 -19.54 12.03
C ALA A 172 40.72 -20.50 11.82
N ALA A 173 40.80 -21.64 12.50
CA ALA A 173 39.74 -22.63 12.57
C ALA A 173 38.52 -22.13 13.36
N SER A 174 37.34 -22.58 12.91
CA SER A 174 36.06 -22.66 13.63
C SER A 174 35.38 -21.35 14.06
N SER A 175 34.63 -20.74 13.15
CA SER A 175 33.30 -20.23 13.52
C SER A 175 32.27 -20.96 12.67
N SER A 176 31.36 -21.65 13.37
CA SER A 176 30.26 -22.41 12.79
C SER A 176 29.14 -21.47 12.34
N SER A 177 29.40 -20.56 11.40
CA SER A 177 28.29 -19.90 10.71
C SER A 177 27.65 -20.93 9.78
N SER A 178 26.42 -21.34 10.11
CA SER A 178 25.62 -22.12 9.17
C SER A 178 25.49 -21.32 7.87
N ALA A 179 25.43 -22.01 6.72
CA ALA A 179 25.24 -21.36 5.42
C ALA A 179 24.03 -20.40 5.42
N GLU A 180 22.99 -20.71 6.20
CA GLU A 180 21.83 -19.85 6.45
C GLU A 180 22.17 -18.52 7.15
N GLY A 181 23.01 -18.55 8.19
CA GLY A 181 23.42 -17.34 8.90
C GLY A 181 24.20 -16.36 8.01
N ALA A 182 25.05 -16.88 7.12
CA ALA A 182 25.79 -16.06 6.15
C ALA A 182 24.86 -15.37 5.12
N VAL A 183 23.77 -16.05 4.71
CA VAL A 183 22.78 -15.49 3.79
C VAL A 183 21.98 -14.35 4.45
N LEU A 184 21.55 -14.51 5.70
CA LEU A 184 20.83 -13.48 6.44
C LEU A 184 21.68 -12.23 6.69
N VAL A 185 22.97 -12.41 7.00
CA VAL A 185 23.90 -11.29 7.19
C VAL A 185 24.07 -10.48 5.89
N ALA A 186 24.03 -11.14 4.73
CA ALA A 186 24.16 -10.47 3.43
C ALA A 186 22.88 -9.77 2.93
N ASP A 187 21.76 -9.85 3.68
CA ASP A 187 20.47 -9.27 3.30
C ASP A 187 20.05 -8.14 4.28
N PRO A 188 20.25 -6.86 3.91
CA PRO A 188 19.87 -5.73 4.76
C PRO A 188 18.38 -5.65 5.10
N TRP A 189 17.51 -6.28 4.33
CA TRP A 189 16.09 -6.34 4.69
C TRP A 189 15.89 -7.16 5.98
N GLU A 190 16.70 -8.21 6.22
CA GLU A 190 16.62 -9.02 7.45
C GLU A 190 17.04 -8.22 8.67
N TRP A 191 18.00 -7.30 8.50
CA TRP A 191 18.43 -6.38 9.55
C TRP A 191 17.28 -5.48 10.00
N TRP A 192 16.56 -4.91 9.03
CA TRP A 192 15.34 -4.13 9.28
C TRP A 192 14.28 -5.00 9.97
N ASN A 193 14.03 -6.19 9.41
CA ASN A 193 13.02 -7.12 9.87
C ASN A 193 13.20 -7.47 11.35
N GLN A 194 14.42 -7.82 11.77
CA GLN A 194 14.69 -8.15 13.16
C GLN A 194 14.41 -6.98 14.12
N ILE A 195 14.87 -5.77 13.77
CA ILE A 195 14.66 -4.60 14.62
C ILE A 195 13.16 -4.24 14.72
N ARG A 196 12.41 -4.26 13.61
CA ARG A 196 10.97 -3.92 13.67
C ARG A 196 10.18 -4.92 14.52
N PHE A 197 10.53 -6.21 14.50
CA PHE A 197 9.88 -7.22 15.34
C PHE A 197 10.18 -6.99 16.83
N LEU A 198 11.45 -6.73 17.18
CA LEU A 198 11.85 -6.38 18.54
C LEU A 198 11.22 -5.07 19.04
N CYS A 199 10.89 -4.17 18.12
CA CYS A 199 10.18 -2.92 18.39
C CYS A 199 8.65 -3.03 18.20
N HIS A 200 8.11 -4.25 18.18
CA HIS A 200 6.69 -4.55 18.05
C HIS A 200 6.00 -3.77 16.92
N HIS A 201 6.62 -3.69 15.74
CA HIS A 201 6.07 -3.06 14.54
C HIS A 201 5.58 -1.61 14.76
N SER A 202 6.27 -0.85 15.63
CA SER A 202 5.85 0.53 15.95
C SER A 202 5.66 1.38 14.68
N PRO A 203 4.54 2.08 14.50
CA PRO A 203 4.29 2.91 13.31
C PRO A 203 5.21 4.13 13.22
N ARG A 204 5.90 4.47 14.32
CA ARG A 204 6.88 5.55 14.40
C ARG A 204 8.28 5.12 13.96
N LEU A 205 8.53 3.81 13.86
CA LEU A 205 9.77 3.28 13.33
C LEU A 205 9.62 3.04 11.84
N GLY A 206 10.48 3.66 11.03
CA GLY A 206 10.49 3.51 9.58
C GLY A 206 11.90 3.37 9.04
N VAL A 207 12.01 3.19 7.73
CA VAL A 207 13.29 2.95 7.04
C VAL A 207 13.74 4.22 6.33
N ALA A 208 15.02 4.55 6.47
CA ALA A 208 15.75 5.42 5.56
C ALA A 208 16.67 4.54 4.70
N LEU A 209 16.26 4.23 3.47
CA LEU A 209 16.99 3.30 2.61
C LEU A 209 18.16 4.02 1.93
N GLU A 210 19.38 3.59 2.19
CA GLU A 210 20.59 4.16 1.61
C GLU A 210 20.97 3.44 0.31
N LEU A 211 21.03 4.17 -0.80
CA LEU A 211 21.41 3.62 -2.09
C LEU A 211 22.93 3.55 -2.23
N GLY A 212 23.41 2.50 -2.90
CA GLY A 212 24.80 2.41 -3.36
C GLY A 212 24.98 2.99 -4.76
N ALA A 213 26.24 3.00 -5.22
CA ALA A 213 26.57 3.24 -6.63
C ALA A 213 25.89 2.20 -7.54
N ASP A 214 25.86 0.95 -7.08
CA ASP A 214 25.14 -0.16 -7.70
C ASP A 214 23.89 -0.52 -6.88
N LEU A 215 22.79 -0.82 -7.56
CA LEU A 215 21.55 -1.27 -6.93
C LEU A 215 21.47 -2.81 -6.92
N PRO A 216 20.91 -3.41 -5.85
CA PRO A 216 20.61 -4.84 -5.80
C PRO A 216 19.59 -5.21 -6.89
N SER A 217 19.29 -6.49 -7.05
CA SER A 217 18.29 -6.95 -8.03
C SER A 217 16.94 -6.22 -7.86
N GLU A 218 16.18 -6.10 -8.96
CA GLU A 218 14.86 -5.47 -8.91
C GLU A 218 13.98 -6.13 -7.86
N ALA A 219 13.92 -7.46 -7.83
CA ALA A 219 13.16 -8.22 -6.86
C ALA A 219 13.53 -7.88 -5.39
N ASN A 220 14.79 -7.53 -5.10
CA ASN A 220 15.20 -7.11 -3.75
C ASN A 220 14.72 -5.69 -3.43
N LEU A 221 14.76 -4.76 -4.40
CA LEU A 221 14.18 -3.43 -4.23
C LEU A 221 12.67 -3.49 -3.99
N GLN A 222 12.00 -4.41 -4.67
CA GLN A 222 10.56 -4.62 -4.59
C GLN A 222 10.07 -5.00 -3.18
N ARG A 223 10.90 -5.67 -2.36
CA ARG A 223 10.56 -6.02 -0.97
C ARG A 223 10.27 -4.79 -0.10
N TRP A 224 10.86 -3.64 -0.43
CA TRP A 224 10.64 -2.39 0.31
C TRP A 224 9.30 -1.72 0.03
N ARG A 225 8.51 -2.18 -0.96
CA ARG A 225 7.21 -1.57 -1.32
C ARG A 225 6.15 -1.68 -0.23
N GLY A 226 6.17 -2.76 0.54
CA GLY A 226 5.25 -2.99 1.67
C GLY A 226 5.76 -2.47 3.01
N GLU A 227 6.97 -1.91 3.03
CA GLU A 227 7.66 -1.45 4.24
C GLU A 227 7.37 0.03 4.53
N PRO A 228 7.51 0.50 5.79
CA PRO A 228 7.36 1.90 6.16
C PRO A 228 8.58 2.72 5.73
N LEU A 229 8.85 2.79 4.43
CA LEU A 229 9.91 3.59 3.83
C LEU A 229 9.58 5.08 3.96
N LYS A 230 10.39 5.82 4.73
CA LYS A 230 10.17 7.25 5.02
C LYS A 230 11.05 8.14 4.14
N ALA A 231 12.30 7.72 3.92
CA ALA A 231 13.25 8.44 3.09
C ALA A 231 14.14 7.49 2.28
N VAL A 232 14.67 7.98 1.16
CA VAL A 232 15.78 7.37 0.42
C VAL A 232 16.99 8.28 0.52
N VAL A 233 18.11 7.75 1.00
CA VAL A 233 19.39 8.45 1.06
C VAL A 233 20.17 8.14 -0.21
N VAL A 234 20.48 9.17 -1.00
CA VAL A 234 21.19 9.05 -2.28
C VAL A 234 22.57 9.68 -2.11
N PRO A 235 23.66 8.91 -2.15
CA PRO A 235 24.99 9.48 -2.06
C PRO A 235 25.37 10.17 -3.38
N THR A 236 26.15 11.24 -3.27
CA THR A 236 26.73 11.95 -4.43
C THR A 236 27.57 11.04 -5.32
N SER A 237 28.14 9.96 -4.76
CA SER A 237 28.90 8.94 -5.49
C SER A 237 28.05 8.06 -6.41
N ALA A 238 26.72 8.01 -6.23
CA ALA A 238 25.82 7.28 -7.13
C ALA A 238 25.54 8.01 -8.45
N PHE A 239 25.92 9.29 -8.56
CA PHE A 239 25.69 10.10 -9.75
C PHE A 239 26.84 9.93 -10.74
N LEU A 240 26.50 9.65 -11.99
CA LEU A 240 27.43 9.64 -13.12
C LEU A 240 27.50 11.02 -13.77
N THR A 241 28.57 11.29 -14.50
CA THR A 241 28.70 12.51 -15.29
C THR A 241 28.05 12.33 -16.67
N ASN A 242 27.08 13.17 -17.02
CA ASN A 242 26.46 13.14 -18.34
C ASN A 242 27.35 13.80 -19.41
N LYS A 243 26.95 13.72 -20.69
CA LYS A 243 27.70 14.31 -21.83
C LYS A 243 27.97 15.82 -21.71
N ARG A 244 27.21 16.54 -20.87
CA ARG A 244 27.33 17.98 -20.63
C ARG A 244 28.09 18.31 -19.33
N GLY A 245 28.63 17.32 -18.62
CA GLY A 245 29.37 17.51 -17.37
C GLY A 245 28.51 17.59 -16.10
N PHE A 246 27.19 17.39 -16.19
CA PHE A 246 26.28 17.47 -15.03
C PHE A 246 26.05 16.10 -14.38
N PRO A 247 25.77 16.05 -13.06
CA PRO A 247 25.42 14.81 -12.38
C PRO A 247 24.10 14.24 -12.89
N ALA A 248 24.07 12.94 -13.14
CA ALA A 248 22.89 12.20 -13.55
C ALA A 248 22.91 10.77 -12.99
N LEU A 249 21.77 10.28 -12.51
CA LEU A 249 21.64 8.92 -12.01
C LEU A 249 21.48 7.91 -13.15
N PRO A 250 21.95 6.65 -12.98
CA PRO A 250 21.62 5.55 -13.88
C PRO A 250 20.11 5.32 -14.00
N LYS A 251 19.67 4.69 -15.10
CA LYS A 251 18.24 4.47 -15.38
C LYS A 251 17.54 3.69 -14.25
N ARG A 252 18.19 2.66 -13.70
CA ARG A 252 17.63 1.85 -12.59
C ARG A 252 17.38 2.69 -11.33
N HIS A 253 18.30 3.59 -10.96
CA HIS A 253 18.11 4.53 -9.86
C HIS A 253 17.01 5.56 -10.14
N GLN A 254 16.92 6.06 -11.37
CA GLN A 254 15.83 6.97 -11.76
C GLN A 254 14.46 6.29 -11.60
N ASP A 255 14.34 5.03 -12.03
CA ASP A 255 13.10 4.27 -11.98
C ASP A 255 12.69 3.98 -10.52
N PHE A 256 13.63 3.51 -9.70
CA PHE A 256 13.40 3.26 -8.28
C PHE A 256 13.03 4.53 -7.49
N LEU A 257 13.75 5.64 -7.69
CA LEU A 257 13.44 6.91 -7.03
C LEU A 257 12.10 7.48 -7.48
N THR A 258 11.77 7.37 -8.78
CA THR A 258 10.47 7.77 -9.30
C THR A 258 9.34 7.01 -8.63
N GLU A 259 9.53 5.70 -8.41
CA GLU A 259 8.56 4.88 -7.69
C GLU A 259 8.41 5.31 -6.22
N CYS A 260 9.53 5.58 -5.54
CA CYS A 260 9.55 6.08 -4.17
C CYS A 260 8.81 7.42 -4.05
N PHE A 261 9.04 8.35 -4.98
CA PHE A 261 8.33 9.63 -5.03
C PHE A 261 6.83 9.43 -5.18
N LYS A 262 6.38 8.56 -6.08
CA LYS A 262 4.94 8.25 -6.25
C LYS A 262 4.29 7.76 -4.94
N ARG A 263 5.06 7.10 -4.06
CA ARG A 263 4.61 6.56 -2.76
C ARG A 263 4.75 7.54 -1.58
N GLY A 264 5.16 8.77 -1.83
CA GLY A 264 5.33 9.80 -0.81
C GLY A 264 6.59 9.65 0.05
N VAL A 265 7.64 9.04 -0.50
CA VAL A 265 8.93 8.87 0.18
C VAL A 265 9.81 10.10 -0.07
N GLN A 266 10.42 10.64 0.99
CA GLN A 266 11.34 11.77 0.91
C GLN A 266 12.70 11.35 0.33
N VAL A 267 13.47 12.32 -0.18
CA VAL A 267 14.83 12.08 -0.66
C VAL A 267 15.84 12.89 0.16
N VAL A 268 16.97 12.29 0.48
CA VAL A 268 18.07 12.93 1.21
C VAL A 268 19.36 12.75 0.42
N LEU A 269 20.00 13.84 0.02
CA LEU A 269 21.32 13.79 -0.61
C LEU A 269 22.41 13.63 0.46
N SER A 270 23.38 12.75 0.25
CA SER A 270 24.50 12.56 1.17
C SER A 270 25.86 12.59 0.48
N GLY A 271 26.91 12.89 1.24
CA GLY A 271 28.29 12.89 0.75
C GLY A 271 28.78 14.22 0.19
N ASN A 272 30.08 14.27 -0.11
CA ASN A 272 30.72 15.47 -0.65
C ASN A 272 30.44 15.62 -2.14
N PRO A 273 30.35 16.86 -2.67
CA PRO A 273 30.15 17.06 -4.10
C PRO A 273 31.36 16.57 -4.90
N HIS A 274 31.10 15.72 -5.90
CA HIS A 274 32.09 15.25 -6.89
C HIS A 274 32.04 16.02 -8.22
N HIS A 275 31.09 16.93 -8.38
CA HIS A 275 30.83 17.67 -9.61
C HIS A 275 30.87 19.16 -9.31
N THR A 276 31.47 19.95 -10.20
CA THR A 276 31.54 21.41 -10.13
C THR A 276 30.90 22.03 -11.37
N SER A 277 30.39 23.26 -11.26
CA SER A 277 29.76 23.94 -12.39
C SER A 277 30.78 24.15 -13.53
N PRO A 278 30.43 23.86 -14.79
CA PRO A 278 31.30 24.12 -15.95
C PRO A 278 31.75 25.58 -16.07
N GLU A 279 30.94 26.53 -15.60
CA GLU A 279 31.24 27.97 -15.63
C GLU A 279 32.25 28.39 -14.54
N ALA A 280 32.31 27.67 -13.43
CA ALA A 280 33.28 27.91 -12.35
C ALA A 280 34.70 27.39 -12.67
N ALA A 281 34.84 26.61 -13.75
CA ALA A 281 36.13 26.06 -14.19
C ALA A 281 36.93 27.00 -15.12
N GLN A 282 36.40 28.18 -15.48
CA GLN A 282 37.15 29.19 -16.25
C GLN A 282 37.78 30.24 -15.31
N PRO A 283 39.12 30.31 -15.21
CA PRO A 283 39.78 31.36 -14.42
C PRO A 283 39.81 32.66 -15.24
N GLY A 284 38.80 33.53 -15.10
CA GLY A 284 38.89 34.88 -15.71
C GLY A 284 37.61 35.72 -15.88
N GLY A 285 36.47 35.39 -15.30
CA GLY A 285 35.25 36.20 -15.45
C GLY A 285 35.06 37.23 -14.33
N ASN A 286 35.14 38.53 -14.65
CA ASN A 286 34.94 39.65 -13.71
C ASN A 286 33.56 39.60 -13.03
N ALA A 287 33.53 39.33 -11.72
CA ALA A 287 32.33 39.44 -10.90
C ALA A 287 31.99 40.92 -10.65
N VAL A 288 30.96 41.42 -11.33
CA VAL A 288 30.35 42.72 -11.03
C VAL A 288 29.40 42.55 -9.84
N ALA A 289 29.56 43.43 -8.84
CA ALA A 289 28.77 43.46 -7.62
C ALA A 289 27.26 43.57 -7.89
N VAL A 290 26.48 42.68 -7.26
CA VAL A 290 25.01 42.75 -7.24
C VAL A 290 24.53 42.80 -5.78
N ALA A 291 23.50 43.62 -5.55
CA ALA A 291 22.90 43.98 -4.26
C ALA A 291 22.54 42.79 -3.34
N ALA A 292 22.25 43.09 -2.06
CA ALA A 292 22.10 42.12 -0.96
C ALA A 292 21.16 40.92 -1.20
N ASP A 293 20.09 41.05 -2.00
CA ASP A 293 19.23 39.91 -2.41
C ASP A 293 19.84 39.04 -3.52
N GLY A 294 20.75 39.59 -4.33
CA GLY A 294 21.50 38.86 -5.35
C GLY A 294 22.69 38.07 -4.80
N ALA A 295 23.21 38.45 -3.63
CA ALA A 295 24.33 37.76 -2.99
C ALA A 295 23.95 36.36 -2.49
N ALA A 296 22.75 36.19 -1.92
CA ALA A 296 22.24 34.88 -1.49
C ALA A 296 21.97 33.94 -2.69
N LEU A 297 21.43 34.47 -3.79
CA LEU A 297 21.26 33.72 -5.05
C LEU A 297 22.59 33.37 -5.72
N ALA A 298 23.59 34.25 -5.67
CA ALA A 298 24.94 33.96 -6.14
C ALA A 298 25.67 32.93 -5.26
N ALA A 299 25.49 32.98 -3.94
CA ALA A 299 26.02 31.99 -3.00
C ALA A 299 25.33 30.62 -3.16
N ALA A 300 24.02 30.59 -3.42
CA ALA A 300 23.27 29.38 -3.78
C ALA A 300 23.82 28.73 -5.07
N ALA A 301 24.09 29.56 -6.09
CA ALA A 301 24.66 29.11 -7.35
C ALA A 301 26.11 28.63 -7.21
N ALA A 302 26.84 29.11 -6.20
CA ALA A 302 28.21 28.70 -5.90
C ALA A 302 28.29 27.37 -5.13
N ASN A 303 27.22 26.92 -4.44
CA ASN A 303 27.24 25.65 -3.72
C ASN A 303 27.21 24.46 -4.71
N PRO A 304 28.26 23.61 -4.78
CA PRO A 304 28.31 22.52 -5.74
C PRO A 304 27.19 21.47 -5.58
N LEU A 305 26.57 21.39 -4.40
CA LEU A 305 25.43 20.49 -4.15
C LEU A 305 24.15 20.92 -4.88
N ARG A 306 24.08 22.18 -5.35
CA ARG A 306 22.98 22.72 -6.15
C ARG A 306 22.69 21.86 -7.37
N LEU A 307 23.74 21.39 -8.06
CA LEU A 307 23.63 20.59 -9.29
C LEU A 307 22.87 19.28 -9.07
N TYR A 308 23.08 18.65 -7.90
CA TYR A 308 22.42 17.40 -7.53
C TYR A 308 20.95 17.64 -7.16
N TRP A 309 20.67 18.70 -6.39
CA TRP A 309 19.31 19.10 -6.06
C TRP A 309 18.49 19.45 -7.32
N GLU A 310 19.09 20.15 -8.28
CA GLU A 310 18.46 20.46 -9.57
C GLU A 310 18.12 19.19 -10.35
N TYR A 311 18.99 18.19 -10.34
CA TYR A 311 18.72 16.90 -10.97
C TYR A 311 17.60 16.13 -10.27
N LEU A 312 17.59 16.08 -8.93
CA LEU A 312 16.49 15.46 -8.17
C LEU A 312 15.16 16.16 -8.44
N SER A 313 15.18 17.50 -8.50
CA SER A 313 14.00 18.31 -8.86
C SER A 313 13.54 18.03 -10.29
N PHE A 314 14.47 17.88 -11.24
CA PHE A 314 14.18 17.50 -12.61
C PHE A 314 13.49 16.12 -12.67
N LEU A 315 14.03 15.12 -11.97
CA LEU A 315 13.41 13.79 -11.91
C LEU A 315 11.99 13.84 -11.33
N PHE A 316 11.80 14.54 -10.20
CA PHE A 316 10.49 14.68 -9.56
C PHE A 316 9.46 15.40 -10.45
N ARG A 317 9.89 16.44 -11.18
CA ARG A 317 9.01 17.18 -12.11
C ARG A 317 8.69 16.40 -13.38
N LYS A 318 9.55 15.45 -13.76
CA LYS A 318 9.34 14.59 -14.94
C LYS A 318 8.29 13.51 -14.70
N ILE A 319 7.97 13.18 -13.45
CA ILE A 319 6.90 12.24 -13.13
C ILE A 319 5.61 12.72 -13.80
N GLU A 320 4.91 11.83 -14.48
CA GLU A 320 3.65 12.18 -15.15
C GLU A 320 2.61 12.70 -14.15
N ALA A 321 1.71 13.57 -14.63
CA ALA A 321 0.57 14.01 -13.83
C ALA A 321 -0.34 12.81 -13.55
N ALA A 322 -0.87 12.74 -12.32
CA ALA A 322 -1.89 11.76 -12.01
C ALA A 322 -3.11 11.99 -12.91
N SER A 323 -3.68 10.90 -13.45
CA SER A 323 -4.96 10.93 -14.16
C SER A 323 -6.09 11.40 -13.23
N GLU A 324 -7.21 11.86 -13.81
CA GLU A 324 -8.38 12.26 -13.02
C GLU A 324 -8.87 11.13 -12.09
N GLN A 325 -8.84 9.89 -12.58
CA GLN A 325 -9.18 8.72 -11.78
C GLN A 325 -8.20 8.52 -10.62
N GLU A 326 -6.89 8.59 -10.87
CA GLU A 326 -5.90 8.46 -9.79
C GLU A 326 -6.07 9.53 -8.71
N LEU A 327 -6.39 10.77 -9.09
CA LEU A 327 -6.65 11.87 -8.15
C LEU A 327 -7.88 11.60 -7.26
N VAL A 328 -8.94 11.00 -7.82
CA VAL A 328 -10.12 10.57 -7.04
C VAL A 328 -9.77 9.42 -6.11
N GLU A 329 -8.98 8.44 -6.58
CA GLU A 329 -8.57 7.28 -5.79
C GLU A 329 -7.53 7.59 -4.71
N MET A 330 -6.84 8.73 -4.80
CA MET A 330 -5.74 9.10 -3.90
C MET A 330 -6.14 9.06 -2.42
N SER A 331 -7.33 9.55 -2.06
CA SER A 331 -7.82 9.54 -0.68
C SER A 331 -8.16 8.15 -0.17
N TYR A 332 -8.35 7.18 -1.07
CA TYR A 332 -8.69 5.81 -0.75
C TYR A 332 -7.47 4.88 -0.65
N ARG A 333 -6.28 5.35 -1.04
CA ARG A 333 -5.04 4.57 -1.00
C ARG A 333 -4.72 4.14 0.42
N ASP A 334 -4.68 2.82 0.60
CA ASP A 334 -4.49 2.16 1.89
C ASP A 334 -5.47 2.66 2.98
N TYR A 335 -6.68 3.08 2.60
CA TYR A 335 -7.75 3.45 3.53
C TYR A 335 -8.72 2.26 3.68
N LEU A 336 -8.82 1.73 4.90
CA LEU A 336 -9.66 0.58 5.23
C LEU A 336 -11.12 1.00 5.28
N GLN A 337 -11.97 0.32 4.52
CA GLN A 337 -13.42 0.53 4.49
C GLN A 337 -14.14 -0.78 4.80
N SER A 338 -15.24 -0.71 5.55
CA SER A 338 -16.12 -1.86 5.70
C SER A 338 -16.75 -2.23 4.35
N PRO A 339 -16.78 -3.50 3.95
CA PRO A 339 -17.50 -3.93 2.76
C PRO A 339 -18.99 -3.58 2.89
N LEU A 340 -19.59 -3.12 1.79
CA LEU A 340 -21.02 -2.81 1.76
C LEU A 340 -21.85 -4.08 1.97
N GLN A 341 -23.06 -3.92 2.50
CA GLN A 341 -24.02 -5.00 2.69
C GLN A 341 -25.39 -4.64 2.10
N PRO A 342 -25.54 -4.53 0.76
CA PRO A 342 -26.75 -3.99 0.14
C PRO A 342 -28.02 -4.83 0.37
N LEU A 343 -27.88 -6.10 0.73
CA LEU A 343 -29.02 -6.94 1.11
C LEU A 343 -29.57 -6.55 2.48
N GLN A 344 -28.69 -6.37 3.46
CA GLN A 344 -29.06 -6.00 4.83
C GLN A 344 -29.46 -4.53 4.93
N ASP A 345 -28.69 -3.63 4.31
CA ASP A 345 -28.87 -2.19 4.42
C ASP A 345 -29.45 -1.58 3.14
N ASN A 346 -30.12 -0.43 3.28
CA ASN A 346 -30.57 0.36 2.14
C ASN A 346 -29.51 1.40 1.79
N LEU A 347 -28.85 1.22 0.65
CA LEU A 347 -27.82 2.15 0.18
C LEU A 347 -28.35 3.58 -0.02
N GLU A 348 -27.48 4.55 0.27
CA GLU A 348 -27.73 5.97 0.05
C GLU A 348 -27.57 6.37 -1.43
N SER A 349 -28.23 7.46 -1.83
CA SER A 349 -28.20 7.94 -3.23
C SER A 349 -26.78 8.22 -3.76
N GLN A 350 -25.90 8.76 -2.91
CA GLN A 350 -24.51 9.06 -3.30
C GLN A 350 -23.70 7.79 -3.61
N THR A 351 -24.01 6.67 -2.94
CA THR A 351 -23.37 5.38 -3.18
C THR A 351 -23.71 4.88 -4.59
N TYR A 352 -25.01 4.91 -4.95
CA TYR A 352 -25.43 4.59 -6.32
C TYR A 352 -24.81 5.52 -7.36
N GLU A 353 -24.72 6.82 -7.08
CA GLU A 353 -24.09 7.77 -8.00
C GLU A 353 -22.62 7.43 -8.27
N THR A 354 -21.89 6.99 -7.25
CA THR A 354 -20.51 6.54 -7.40
C THR A 354 -20.43 5.30 -8.30
N PHE A 355 -21.32 4.33 -8.10
CA PHE A 355 -21.41 3.15 -8.96
C PHE A 355 -21.75 3.48 -10.42
N GLU A 356 -22.58 4.49 -10.65
CA GLU A 356 -23.06 4.87 -11.97
C GLU A 356 -22.03 5.64 -12.81
N ARG A 357 -21.00 6.19 -12.18
CA ARG A 357 -19.88 6.85 -12.87
C ARG A 357 -19.01 5.85 -13.64
N ASP A 358 -19.02 4.57 -13.27
CA ASP A 358 -18.28 3.52 -13.97
C ASP A 358 -19.00 3.10 -15.25
N GLY A 359 -18.71 3.81 -16.34
CA GLY A 359 -19.27 3.49 -17.66
C GLY A 359 -18.86 2.11 -18.17
N THR A 360 -17.64 1.66 -17.88
CA THR A 360 -17.09 0.38 -18.35
C THR A 360 -17.89 -0.80 -17.81
N LYS A 361 -18.31 -0.74 -16.54
CA LYS A 361 -19.16 -1.77 -15.95
C LYS A 361 -20.44 -1.98 -16.78
N TYR A 362 -21.21 -0.92 -17.00
CA TYR A 362 -22.52 -1.04 -17.65
C TYR A 362 -22.44 -1.28 -19.17
N THR A 363 -21.40 -0.81 -19.86
CA THR A 363 -21.18 -1.16 -21.28
C THR A 363 -20.82 -2.63 -21.44
N THR A 364 -20.09 -3.21 -20.49
CA THR A 364 -19.79 -4.65 -20.47
C THR A 364 -21.05 -5.49 -20.20
N TYR A 365 -21.91 -5.06 -19.26
CA TYR A 365 -23.22 -5.69 -19.06
C TYR A 365 -24.13 -5.56 -20.31
N GLU A 366 -24.14 -4.39 -20.96
CA GLU A 366 -24.87 -4.18 -22.22
C GLU A 366 -24.39 -5.16 -23.30
N GLU A 367 -23.08 -5.38 -23.43
CA GLU A 367 -22.50 -6.35 -24.34
C GLU A 367 -22.93 -7.79 -24.04
N ALA A 368 -22.93 -8.18 -22.76
CA ALA A 368 -23.37 -9.50 -22.33
C ALA A 368 -24.86 -9.74 -22.67
N VAL A 369 -25.73 -8.78 -22.36
CA VAL A 369 -27.16 -8.86 -22.70
C VAL A 369 -27.36 -8.88 -24.22
N TYR A 370 -26.63 -8.05 -24.97
CA TYR A 370 -26.71 -8.01 -26.43
C TYR A 370 -26.39 -9.36 -27.07
N ARG A 371 -25.30 -10.03 -26.65
CA ARG A 371 -24.94 -11.36 -27.14
C ARG A 371 -25.97 -12.40 -26.77
N CYS A 372 -26.45 -12.38 -25.52
CA CYS A 372 -27.48 -13.31 -25.06
C CYS A 372 -28.78 -13.18 -25.86
N LEU A 373 -29.21 -11.96 -26.19
CA LEU A 373 -30.41 -11.74 -27.00
C LEU A 373 -30.27 -12.28 -28.43
N LEU A 374 -29.10 -12.13 -29.05
CA LEU A 374 -28.83 -12.66 -30.38
C LEU A 374 -28.81 -14.19 -30.40
N ASP A 375 -28.18 -14.81 -29.41
CA ASP A 375 -28.07 -16.26 -29.30
C ASP A 375 -29.44 -16.91 -29.02
N ARG A 376 -30.31 -16.25 -28.23
CA ARG A 376 -31.63 -16.78 -27.86
C ARG A 376 -32.72 -16.55 -28.90
N VAL A 377 -32.64 -15.48 -29.70
CA VAL A 377 -33.68 -15.12 -30.67
C VAL A 377 -33.08 -15.04 -32.07
N PRO A 378 -33.30 -16.07 -32.91
CA PRO A 378 -32.90 -16.05 -34.31
C PRO A 378 -33.49 -14.86 -35.08
N GLN A 379 -32.87 -14.47 -36.18
CA GLN A 379 -33.30 -13.31 -36.96
C GLN A 379 -34.73 -13.44 -37.49
N GLU A 380 -35.18 -14.67 -37.78
CA GLU A 380 -36.53 -14.99 -38.25
C GLU A 380 -37.62 -14.71 -37.19
N GLU A 381 -37.26 -14.77 -35.91
CA GLU A 381 -38.17 -14.56 -34.77
C GLU A 381 -38.07 -13.15 -34.18
N ALA A 382 -37.24 -12.27 -34.75
CA ALA A 382 -36.89 -10.98 -34.15
C ALA A 382 -38.10 -10.06 -33.86
N GLU A 383 -39.14 -10.12 -34.70
CA GLU A 383 -40.35 -9.28 -34.59
C GLU A 383 -41.47 -9.94 -33.78
N SER A 384 -41.50 -11.28 -33.75
CA SER A 384 -42.59 -12.07 -33.15
C SER A 384 -42.27 -12.51 -31.71
N ARG A 385 -41.02 -12.84 -31.41
CA ARG A 385 -40.60 -13.34 -30.09
C ARG A 385 -40.19 -12.19 -29.17
N VAL A 386 -40.81 -12.15 -28.00
CA VAL A 386 -40.47 -11.21 -26.91
C VAL A 386 -39.73 -11.97 -25.83
N THR A 387 -38.52 -11.52 -25.50
CA THR A 387 -37.73 -12.07 -24.39
C THR A 387 -38.17 -11.43 -23.08
N VAL A 388 -38.49 -12.23 -22.07
CA VAL A 388 -38.76 -11.75 -20.72
C VAL A 388 -37.43 -11.62 -19.98
N LEU A 389 -37.00 -10.40 -19.71
CA LEU A 389 -35.76 -10.09 -19.01
C LEU A 389 -36.09 -9.55 -17.62
N MET A 390 -35.46 -10.06 -16.56
CA MET A 390 -35.64 -9.52 -15.22
C MET A 390 -34.33 -9.00 -14.68
N VAL A 391 -34.29 -7.71 -14.36
CA VAL A 391 -33.18 -7.08 -13.65
C VAL A 391 -33.47 -7.22 -12.15
N VAL A 392 -32.70 -8.03 -11.44
CA VAL A 392 -32.88 -8.28 -10.01
C VAL A 392 -31.79 -7.55 -9.20
N GLY A 393 -32.21 -6.63 -8.33
CA GLY A 393 -31.32 -5.60 -7.76
C GLY A 393 -31.13 -4.44 -8.73
N ALA A 394 -32.22 -3.80 -9.17
CA ALA A 394 -32.18 -2.80 -10.22
C ALA A 394 -31.54 -1.46 -9.81
N GLY A 395 -31.39 -1.17 -8.51
CA GLY A 395 -30.85 0.09 -8.00
C GLY A 395 -31.63 1.29 -8.56
N ARG A 396 -30.91 2.29 -9.08
CA ARG A 396 -31.52 3.44 -9.79
C ARG A 396 -31.69 3.21 -11.31
N GLY A 397 -31.59 1.97 -11.77
CA GLY A 397 -31.90 1.53 -13.13
C GLY A 397 -30.80 1.56 -14.20
N PRO A 398 -29.48 1.64 -13.92
CA PRO A 398 -28.48 1.65 -14.99
C PRO A 398 -28.47 0.34 -15.80
N LEU A 399 -28.71 -0.82 -15.16
CA LEU A 399 -28.83 -2.11 -15.86
C LEU A 399 -30.13 -2.26 -16.66
N VAL A 400 -31.22 -1.61 -16.22
CA VAL A 400 -32.45 -1.51 -17.01
C VAL A 400 -32.16 -0.76 -18.29
N ALA A 401 -31.51 0.41 -18.19
CA ALA A 401 -31.12 1.20 -19.35
C ALA A 401 -30.13 0.45 -20.27
N ALA A 402 -29.15 -0.25 -19.71
CA ALA A 402 -28.21 -1.09 -20.48
C ALA A 402 -28.95 -2.21 -21.25
N SER A 403 -29.90 -2.89 -20.60
CA SER A 403 -30.70 -3.95 -21.24
C SER A 403 -31.58 -3.42 -22.38
N LEU A 404 -32.18 -2.24 -22.21
CA LEU A 404 -32.93 -1.56 -23.27
C LEU A 404 -32.03 -1.19 -24.46
N ARG A 405 -30.85 -0.62 -24.22
CA ARG A 405 -29.89 -0.31 -25.29
C ARG A 405 -29.40 -1.57 -26.01
N ALA A 406 -29.11 -2.63 -25.27
CA ALA A 406 -28.74 -3.93 -25.83
C ALA A 406 -29.85 -4.49 -26.75
N SER A 407 -31.11 -4.40 -26.33
CA SER A 407 -32.28 -4.81 -27.14
C SER A 407 -32.42 -4.01 -28.43
N VAL A 408 -32.29 -2.68 -28.36
CA VAL A 408 -32.32 -1.81 -29.56
C VAL A 408 -31.18 -2.18 -30.51
N ARG A 409 -29.97 -2.38 -29.97
CA ARG A 409 -28.78 -2.75 -30.75
C ARG A 409 -28.90 -4.13 -31.38
N ALA A 410 -29.47 -5.10 -30.67
CA ALA A 410 -29.73 -6.45 -31.16
C ALA A 410 -30.94 -6.53 -32.11
N ARG A 411 -31.79 -5.49 -32.14
CA ARG A 411 -33.11 -5.51 -32.79
C ARG A 411 -33.92 -6.73 -32.35
N ARG A 412 -34.01 -6.94 -31.03
CA ARG A 412 -34.78 -8.02 -30.40
C ARG A 412 -35.75 -7.44 -29.40
N ARG A 413 -37.00 -7.88 -29.42
CA ARG A 413 -38.03 -7.38 -28.51
C ARG A 413 -37.82 -7.94 -27.11
N ILE A 414 -37.87 -7.07 -26.11
CA ILE A 414 -37.79 -7.45 -24.70
C ILE A 414 -38.95 -6.85 -23.92
N ARG A 415 -39.27 -7.49 -22.80
CA ARG A 415 -40.08 -6.92 -21.72
C ARG A 415 -39.30 -7.09 -20.43
N ILE A 416 -39.21 -6.02 -19.64
CA ILE A 416 -38.35 -5.98 -18.45
C ILE A 416 -39.18 -5.96 -17.17
N TYR A 417 -38.79 -6.76 -16.17
CA TYR A 417 -39.15 -6.53 -14.77
C TYR A 417 -37.92 -5.99 -14.03
N ALA A 418 -38.04 -4.84 -13.39
CA ALA A 418 -36.98 -4.24 -12.58
C ALA A 418 -37.32 -4.45 -11.10
N VAL A 419 -36.72 -5.47 -10.50
CA VAL A 419 -36.96 -5.89 -9.11
C VAL A 419 -35.97 -5.19 -8.20
N GLU A 420 -36.46 -4.46 -7.20
CA GLU A 420 -35.64 -3.72 -6.24
C GLU A 420 -36.31 -3.72 -4.85
N LYS A 421 -35.52 -4.03 -3.81
CA LYS A 421 -36.01 -4.12 -2.43
C LYS A 421 -35.88 -2.80 -1.67
N ASN A 422 -34.92 -1.94 -2.04
CA ASN A 422 -34.72 -0.64 -1.42
C ASN A 422 -35.83 0.34 -1.86
N PRO A 423 -36.76 0.72 -0.97
CA PRO A 423 -37.91 1.54 -1.33
C PRO A 423 -37.51 2.94 -1.83
N ASN A 424 -36.33 3.44 -1.42
CA ASN A 424 -35.84 4.74 -1.87
C ASN A 424 -35.37 4.70 -3.33
N ALA A 425 -34.70 3.62 -3.74
CA ALA A 425 -34.27 3.42 -5.12
C ALA A 425 -35.46 3.19 -6.06
N VAL A 426 -36.52 2.53 -5.57
CA VAL A 426 -37.79 2.35 -6.29
C VAL A 426 -38.40 3.70 -6.69
N VAL A 427 -38.35 4.72 -5.82
CA VAL A 427 -38.83 6.07 -6.17
C VAL A 427 -38.08 6.61 -7.38
N THR A 428 -36.76 6.43 -7.44
CA THR A 428 -35.97 6.83 -8.61
C THR A 428 -36.35 6.03 -9.85
N LEU A 429 -36.49 4.71 -9.74
CA LEU A 429 -36.89 3.84 -10.85
C LEU A 429 -38.25 4.24 -11.44
N GLN A 430 -39.24 4.55 -10.60
CA GLN A 430 -40.56 5.00 -11.04
C GLN A 430 -40.48 6.34 -11.79
N ASN A 431 -39.71 7.29 -11.27
CA ASN A 431 -39.52 8.59 -11.93
C ASN A 431 -38.77 8.44 -13.26
N ARG A 432 -37.74 7.59 -13.32
CA ARG A 432 -37.05 7.28 -14.58
C ARG A 432 -37.94 6.57 -15.58
N ALA A 433 -38.82 5.68 -15.13
CA ALA A 433 -39.73 4.99 -16.03
C ALA A 433 -40.62 5.97 -16.79
N ILE A 434 -41.08 7.03 -16.13
CA ILE A 434 -41.86 8.11 -16.74
C ILE A 434 -40.96 9.01 -17.60
N ALA A 435 -39.85 9.51 -17.04
CA ALA A 435 -39.00 10.50 -17.68
C ALA A 435 -38.25 9.97 -18.92
N ASP A 436 -37.76 8.73 -18.86
CA ASP A 436 -36.99 8.07 -19.92
C ASP A 436 -37.91 7.28 -20.89
N GLY A 437 -39.23 7.30 -20.69
CA GLY A 437 -40.21 6.65 -21.56
C GLY A 437 -40.17 5.12 -21.52
N TRP A 438 -39.91 4.52 -20.36
CA TRP A 438 -39.88 3.06 -20.18
C TRP A 438 -41.28 2.43 -20.03
N GLU A 439 -42.32 3.26 -19.98
CA GLU A 439 -43.72 2.85 -19.87
C GLU A 439 -44.10 1.80 -20.91
N GLY A 440 -44.80 0.76 -20.49
CA GLY A 440 -45.23 -0.36 -21.35
C GLY A 440 -44.14 -1.40 -21.67
N THR A 441 -42.84 -1.08 -21.49
CA THR A 441 -41.74 -2.05 -21.67
C THR A 441 -41.16 -2.53 -20.35
N VAL A 442 -41.08 -1.65 -19.34
CA VAL A 442 -40.50 -1.96 -18.03
C VAL A 442 -41.58 -1.92 -16.96
N THR A 443 -41.65 -2.99 -16.15
CA THR A 443 -42.48 -3.08 -14.94
C THR A 443 -41.59 -2.97 -13.71
N ILE A 444 -41.83 -1.96 -12.86
CA ILE A 444 -41.09 -1.79 -11.60
C ILE A 444 -41.71 -2.67 -10.50
N VAL A 445 -40.90 -3.45 -9.81
CA VAL A 445 -41.33 -4.41 -8.79
C VAL A 445 -40.63 -4.09 -7.45
N PRO A 446 -41.33 -3.46 -6.48
CA PRO A 446 -40.77 -3.15 -5.17
C PRO A 446 -40.80 -4.38 -4.26
N ALA A 447 -39.84 -5.28 -4.40
CA ALA A 447 -39.82 -6.55 -3.67
C ALA A 447 -38.39 -7.10 -3.50
N ASP A 448 -38.21 -7.94 -2.49
CA ASP A 448 -37.07 -8.85 -2.42
C ASP A 448 -37.22 -9.95 -3.48
N MET A 449 -36.19 -10.16 -4.31
CA MET A 449 -36.20 -11.18 -5.35
C MET A 449 -36.38 -12.60 -4.78
N ARG A 450 -36.05 -12.84 -3.52
CA ARG A 450 -36.21 -14.13 -2.83
C ARG A 450 -37.64 -14.40 -2.38
N GLU A 451 -38.49 -13.37 -2.35
CA GLU A 451 -39.89 -13.47 -1.90
C GLU A 451 -40.91 -13.17 -3.00
N TRP A 452 -40.55 -12.41 -4.03
CA TRP A 452 -41.45 -12.04 -5.13
C TRP A 452 -42.01 -13.22 -5.96
N ASP A 453 -43.33 -13.36 -6.02
CA ASP A 453 -43.98 -14.30 -6.94
C ASP A 453 -44.14 -13.67 -8.33
N ALA A 454 -43.24 -14.02 -9.25
CA ALA A 454 -43.27 -13.49 -10.61
C ALA A 454 -44.50 -13.97 -11.38
N PRO A 455 -45.19 -13.08 -12.12
CA PRO A 455 -46.40 -13.43 -12.88
C PRO A 455 -46.11 -14.34 -14.08
N GLU A 456 -44.85 -14.45 -14.49
CA GLU A 456 -44.37 -15.32 -15.55
C GLU A 456 -42.86 -15.58 -15.38
N GLN A 457 -42.33 -16.58 -16.08
CA GLN A 457 -40.90 -16.94 -15.99
C GLN A 457 -40.02 -16.09 -16.93
N ALA A 458 -38.82 -15.75 -16.46
CA ALA A 458 -37.79 -15.04 -17.21
C ALA A 458 -37.08 -15.94 -18.22
N ASP A 459 -36.73 -15.39 -19.37
CA ASP A 459 -35.74 -15.94 -20.29
C ASP A 459 -34.31 -15.59 -19.85
N VAL A 460 -34.13 -14.39 -19.29
CA VAL A 460 -32.83 -13.85 -18.87
C VAL A 460 -32.98 -13.17 -17.51
N LEU A 461 -32.17 -13.57 -16.53
CA LEU A 461 -31.93 -12.80 -15.30
C LEU A 461 -30.67 -11.96 -15.48
N VAL A 462 -30.73 -10.70 -15.07
CA VAL A 462 -29.57 -9.80 -15.04
C VAL A 462 -29.44 -9.24 -13.63
N SER A 463 -28.26 -9.33 -13.04
CA SER A 463 -27.98 -8.81 -11.69
C SER A 463 -26.56 -8.27 -11.61
N GLU A 464 -26.34 -7.36 -10.66
CA GLU A 464 -25.01 -6.93 -10.24
C GLU A 464 -25.06 -6.79 -8.72
N LEU A 465 -24.72 -7.90 -8.06
CA LEU A 465 -24.78 -8.10 -6.60
C LEU A 465 -23.39 -8.53 -6.08
N LEU A 466 -22.33 -8.12 -6.81
CA LEU A 466 -20.98 -8.61 -6.57
C LEU A 466 -20.24 -7.63 -5.68
N GLY A 467 -19.64 -8.16 -4.62
CA GLY A 467 -18.67 -7.40 -3.83
C GLY A 467 -17.24 -7.61 -4.33
N SER A 468 -16.28 -6.98 -3.66
CA SER A 468 -14.85 -7.09 -3.96
C SER A 468 -14.25 -8.50 -3.89
N PHE A 469 -14.96 -9.46 -3.29
CA PHE A 469 -14.61 -10.87 -3.24
C PHE A 469 -15.63 -11.73 -4.00
N GLY A 470 -16.35 -11.15 -4.96
CA GLY A 470 -17.38 -11.82 -5.75
C GLY A 470 -18.66 -12.06 -4.96
N ASP A 471 -18.63 -13.03 -4.04
CA ASP A 471 -19.81 -13.52 -3.32
C ASP A 471 -20.08 -12.85 -1.96
N ASN A 472 -19.23 -11.92 -1.52
CA ASN A 472 -19.32 -11.27 -0.20
C ASN A 472 -20.50 -10.29 -0.04
N GLU A 473 -21.28 -10.04 -1.08
CA GLU A 473 -22.56 -9.31 -1.03
C GLU A 473 -23.79 -10.23 -1.21
N LEU A 474 -23.60 -11.54 -1.02
CA LEU A 474 -24.64 -12.57 -1.01
C LEU A 474 -25.37 -12.75 -2.34
N SER A 475 -24.66 -12.48 -3.45
CA SER A 475 -25.14 -12.83 -4.80
C SER A 475 -25.62 -14.30 -4.90
N PRO A 476 -24.93 -15.32 -4.34
CA PRO A 476 -25.41 -16.70 -4.43
C PRO A 476 -26.81 -16.87 -3.83
N GLU A 477 -27.02 -16.44 -2.58
CA GLU A 477 -28.30 -16.61 -1.89
C GLU A 477 -29.43 -15.79 -2.53
N CYS A 478 -29.12 -14.60 -3.04
CA CYS A 478 -30.07 -13.78 -3.78
C CYS A 478 -30.53 -14.47 -5.08
N LEU A 479 -29.58 -14.95 -5.88
CA LEU A 479 -29.85 -15.55 -7.18
C LEU A 479 -30.45 -16.95 -7.09
N ASP A 480 -30.08 -17.75 -6.08
CA ASP A 480 -30.74 -19.03 -5.80
C ASP A 480 -32.23 -18.84 -5.48
N GLY A 481 -32.55 -17.77 -4.74
CA GLY A 481 -33.94 -17.35 -4.53
C GLY A 481 -34.61 -16.96 -5.84
N ALA A 482 -34.02 -16.03 -6.59
CA ALA A 482 -34.58 -15.52 -7.84
C ALA A 482 -34.74 -16.60 -8.93
N GLN A 483 -33.92 -17.65 -8.91
CA GLN A 483 -33.93 -18.71 -9.91
C GLN A 483 -35.28 -19.42 -10.05
N ARG A 484 -36.15 -19.41 -9.01
CA ARG A 484 -37.48 -20.04 -9.06
C ARG A 484 -38.36 -19.53 -10.22
N PHE A 485 -38.14 -18.31 -10.67
CA PHE A 485 -38.85 -17.70 -11.79
C PHE A 485 -38.02 -17.62 -13.08
N LEU A 486 -36.89 -18.33 -13.16
CA LEU A 486 -36.15 -18.51 -14.41
C LEU A 486 -36.67 -19.74 -15.17
N LYS A 487 -36.82 -19.64 -16.49
CA LYS A 487 -37.19 -20.78 -17.33
C LYS A 487 -36.14 -21.90 -17.26
N PRO A 488 -36.52 -23.16 -17.52
CA PRO A 488 -35.56 -24.27 -17.56
C PRO A 488 -34.40 -24.08 -18.54
N ASP A 489 -34.57 -23.35 -19.63
CA ASP A 489 -33.52 -22.99 -20.60
C ASP A 489 -33.01 -21.55 -20.43
N GLY A 490 -33.44 -20.87 -19.36
CA GLY A 490 -33.11 -19.48 -19.10
C GLY A 490 -31.65 -19.26 -18.71
N VAL A 491 -31.19 -18.02 -18.90
CA VAL A 491 -29.79 -17.60 -18.68
C VAL A 491 -29.73 -16.62 -17.51
N SER A 492 -28.72 -16.77 -16.64
CA SER A 492 -28.33 -15.73 -15.69
C SER A 492 -27.13 -14.96 -16.22
N ILE A 493 -27.13 -13.64 -15.98
CA ILE A 493 -26.00 -12.73 -16.18
C ILE A 493 -25.77 -12.04 -14.83
N PRO A 494 -24.64 -12.28 -14.14
CA PRO A 494 -23.52 -13.12 -14.55
C PRO A 494 -23.86 -14.62 -14.62
N GLN A 495 -23.11 -15.35 -15.47
CA GLN A 495 -23.13 -16.81 -15.55
C GLN A 495 -22.31 -17.45 -14.44
N ALA A 496 -21.18 -16.85 -14.08
CA ALA A 496 -20.34 -17.33 -13.01
C ALA A 496 -19.44 -16.22 -12.47
N TYR A 497 -18.91 -16.41 -11.27
CA TYR A 497 -17.84 -15.60 -10.73
C TYR A 497 -16.97 -16.42 -9.78
N THR A 498 -15.69 -16.07 -9.74
CA THR A 498 -14.66 -16.75 -8.94
C THR A 498 -13.90 -15.71 -8.13
N SER A 499 -13.87 -15.90 -6.81
CA SER A 499 -13.00 -15.13 -5.91
C SER A 499 -11.57 -15.62 -5.96
N GLN A 500 -10.60 -14.73 -5.74
CA GLN A 500 -9.18 -15.03 -5.81
C GLN A 500 -8.44 -14.44 -4.61
N LEU A 501 -7.42 -15.13 -4.12
CA LEU A 501 -6.64 -14.72 -2.94
C LEU A 501 -5.15 -14.65 -3.26
N GLN A 502 -4.47 -13.66 -2.68
CA GLN A 502 -3.02 -13.49 -2.77
C GLN A 502 -2.45 -13.08 -1.41
N PRO A 503 -1.41 -13.76 -0.91
CA PRO A 503 -0.71 -13.30 0.28
C PRO A 503 0.10 -12.05 0.00
N ILE A 504 0.05 -11.10 0.94
CA ILE A 504 0.73 -9.80 0.80
C ILE A 504 1.52 -9.44 2.05
N THR A 505 2.56 -8.63 1.85
CA THR A 505 3.14 -7.81 2.90
C THR A 505 2.64 -6.38 2.78
N SER A 506 2.10 -5.83 3.88
CA SER A 506 1.80 -4.41 4.02
C SER A 506 1.83 -4.02 5.49
N HIS A 507 2.94 -3.40 5.90
CA HIS A 507 3.11 -2.93 7.27
C HIS A 507 2.10 -1.83 7.64
N LYS A 508 1.70 -1.01 6.65
CA LYS A 508 0.73 0.06 6.84
C LYS A 508 -0.65 -0.51 7.16
N LEU A 509 -1.20 -1.35 6.28
CA LEU A 509 -2.55 -1.89 6.45
C LEU A 509 -2.68 -2.68 7.76
N TRP A 510 -1.68 -3.50 8.09
CA TRP A 510 -1.70 -4.24 9.34
C TRP A 510 -1.67 -3.32 10.58
N ASN A 511 -0.87 -2.25 10.58
CA ASN A 511 -0.88 -1.29 11.68
C ASN A 511 -2.17 -0.47 11.75
N ASP A 512 -2.81 -0.18 10.62
CA ASP A 512 -4.11 0.50 10.61
C ASP A 512 -5.20 -0.37 11.24
N VAL A 513 -5.20 -1.70 10.98
CA VAL A 513 -6.07 -2.65 11.69
C VAL A 513 -5.70 -2.73 13.18
N ARG A 514 -4.40 -2.83 13.50
CA ARG A 514 -3.91 -2.86 14.88
C ARG A 514 -4.30 -1.64 15.69
N ALA A 515 -4.42 -0.47 15.07
CA ALA A 515 -4.73 0.78 15.75
C ALA A 515 -6.12 0.80 16.40
N TYR A 516 -7.03 -0.10 15.99
CA TYR A 516 -8.31 -0.30 16.66
C TYR A 516 -8.18 -0.98 18.03
N ASP A 517 -7.06 -1.68 18.28
CA ASP A 517 -6.73 -2.33 19.56
C ASP A 517 -7.76 -3.38 20.03
N ASP A 518 -8.37 -4.09 19.09
CA ASP A 518 -9.30 -5.18 19.39
C ASP A 518 -9.18 -6.37 18.43
N LEU A 519 -9.86 -7.45 18.80
CA LEU A 519 -9.89 -8.69 18.03
C LEU A 519 -10.83 -8.62 16.82
N GLU A 520 -11.91 -7.84 16.93
CA GLU A 520 -12.97 -7.76 15.93
C GLU A 520 -12.43 -7.26 14.59
N HIS A 521 -11.55 -6.26 14.62
CA HIS A 521 -10.97 -5.67 13.42
C HIS A 521 -9.98 -6.62 12.71
N PHE A 522 -9.23 -7.42 13.45
CA PHE A 522 -8.40 -8.48 12.83
C PHE A 522 -9.21 -9.67 12.30
N GLU A 523 -10.48 -9.78 12.66
CA GLU A 523 -11.41 -10.81 12.19
C GLU A 523 -12.44 -10.26 11.19
N THR A 524 -12.18 -9.06 10.66
CA THR A 524 -13.00 -8.38 9.66
C THR A 524 -12.21 -8.22 8.37
N ALA A 525 -12.89 -8.38 7.23
CA ALA A 525 -12.32 -8.09 5.92
C ALA A 525 -12.63 -6.65 5.51
N TYR A 526 -11.71 -5.98 4.80
CA TYR A 526 -11.83 -4.56 4.45
C TYR A 526 -11.72 -4.33 2.95
N VAL A 527 -12.58 -3.48 2.39
CA VAL A 527 -12.38 -2.95 1.04
C VAL A 527 -11.31 -1.85 1.09
N VAL A 528 -10.28 -1.95 0.25
CA VAL A 528 -9.14 -1.02 0.28
C VAL A 528 -8.46 -0.88 -1.09
N LYS A 529 -8.16 0.35 -1.50
CA LYS A 529 -7.26 0.58 -2.65
C LYS A 529 -5.83 0.29 -2.22
N LEU A 530 -5.39 -0.95 -2.41
CA LEU A 530 -4.03 -1.40 -2.09
C LEU A 530 -2.99 -0.50 -2.78
N PHE A 531 -2.08 0.08 -1.99
CA PHE A 531 -1.07 1.00 -2.49
C PHE A 531 0.33 0.65 -1.95
N LYS A 532 0.57 0.71 -0.64
CA LYS A 532 1.86 0.35 0.00
C LYS A 532 1.90 -1.13 0.40
N PHE A 533 2.04 -1.99 -0.59
CA PHE A 533 2.11 -3.45 -0.41
C PHE A 533 3.06 -4.12 -1.41
N CYS A 534 3.42 -5.37 -1.13
CA CYS A 534 4.11 -6.25 -2.06
C CYS A 534 3.46 -7.65 -2.04
N PRO A 535 3.11 -8.22 -3.21
CA PRO A 535 2.70 -9.62 -3.33
C PRO A 535 3.78 -10.60 -2.89
N LEU A 536 3.39 -11.66 -2.18
CA LEU A 536 4.31 -12.72 -1.77
C LEU A 536 4.26 -13.95 -2.68
N ALA A 537 3.16 -14.13 -3.43
CA ALA A 537 2.98 -15.20 -4.40
C ALA A 537 1.94 -14.77 -5.46
N PRO A 538 1.83 -15.47 -6.60
CA PRO A 538 0.69 -15.28 -7.51
C PRO A 538 -0.65 -15.55 -6.81
N THR A 539 -1.72 -14.97 -7.36
CA THR A 539 -3.11 -15.23 -6.95
C THR A 539 -3.51 -16.67 -7.22
N GLN A 540 -4.45 -17.18 -6.42
CA GLN A 540 -5.12 -18.47 -6.65
C GLN A 540 -6.63 -18.32 -6.49
N ASP A 541 -7.39 -19.09 -7.26
CA ASP A 541 -8.85 -19.15 -7.18
C ASP A 541 -9.31 -19.76 -5.85
N VAL A 542 -10.41 -19.26 -5.30
CA VAL A 542 -10.92 -19.58 -3.96
C VAL A 542 -12.29 -20.23 -4.06
N PHE A 543 -13.35 -19.46 -4.33
CA PHE A 543 -14.72 -19.94 -4.43
C PHE A 543 -15.34 -19.52 -5.75
N THR A 544 -15.98 -20.48 -6.42
CA THR A 544 -16.74 -20.26 -7.65
C THR A 544 -18.21 -20.52 -7.43
N PHE A 545 -19.05 -19.67 -8.01
CA PHE A 545 -20.51 -19.84 -8.06
C PHE A 545 -20.97 -19.70 -9.50
N GLU A 546 -21.92 -20.55 -9.90
CA GLU A 546 -22.49 -20.58 -11.25
C GLU A 546 -24.00 -20.39 -11.17
N HIS A 547 -24.54 -19.64 -12.12
CA HIS A 547 -25.95 -19.27 -12.19
C HIS A 547 -26.51 -19.57 -13.59
N PRO A 548 -27.64 -20.29 -13.72
CA PRO A 548 -28.42 -20.88 -12.63
C PRO A 548 -27.73 -22.10 -11.97
N ASN A 549 -27.85 -22.20 -10.65
CA ASN A 549 -27.42 -23.33 -9.85
C ASN A 549 -28.45 -24.48 -9.92
N ARG A 550 -28.16 -25.50 -10.73
CA ARG A 550 -29.06 -26.64 -10.97
C ARG A 550 -28.83 -27.83 -10.04
N ALA A 551 -28.11 -27.65 -8.95
CA ALA A 551 -27.94 -28.70 -7.95
C ALA A 551 -29.28 -29.10 -7.32
N HIS A 552 -29.46 -30.39 -7.02
CA HIS A 552 -30.67 -30.88 -6.36
C HIS A 552 -30.81 -30.31 -4.93
N VAL A 553 -29.69 -30.11 -4.24
CA VAL A 553 -29.61 -29.41 -2.95
C VAL A 553 -28.62 -28.28 -3.14
N ILE A 554 -29.08 -27.06 -2.96
CA ILE A 554 -28.25 -25.86 -3.02
C ILE A 554 -27.58 -25.68 -1.66
N ASP A 555 -26.27 -25.87 -1.64
CA ASP A 555 -25.40 -25.55 -0.50
C ASP A 555 -24.35 -24.55 -0.98
N ASN A 556 -24.38 -23.35 -0.40
CA ASN A 556 -23.43 -22.27 -0.71
C ASN A 556 -22.27 -22.20 0.27
N THR A 557 -22.17 -23.13 1.23
CA THR A 557 -20.97 -23.24 2.06
C THR A 557 -19.79 -23.76 1.24
N ARG A 558 -18.59 -23.28 1.56
CA ARG A 558 -17.36 -23.64 0.83
C ARG A 558 -16.20 -23.82 1.81
N SER A 559 -15.24 -24.65 1.42
CA SER A 559 -13.95 -24.79 2.09
C SER A 559 -12.87 -25.02 1.04
N VAL A 560 -11.75 -24.33 1.18
CA VAL A 560 -10.59 -24.49 0.29
C VAL A 560 -9.30 -24.47 1.08
N LYS A 561 -8.30 -25.21 0.59
CA LYS A 561 -6.91 -25.14 1.03
C LYS A 561 -6.05 -24.71 -0.14
N LEU A 562 -5.40 -23.57 0.00
CA LEU A 562 -4.51 -22.97 -1.00
C LEU A 562 -3.07 -23.16 -0.56
N SER A 563 -2.18 -23.33 -1.53
CA SER A 563 -0.75 -23.55 -1.29
C SER A 563 0.06 -22.56 -2.12
N PHE A 564 0.59 -21.54 -1.47
CA PHE A 564 1.36 -20.49 -2.13
C PHE A 564 2.86 -20.76 -2.02
N GLU A 565 3.54 -20.81 -3.17
CA GLU A 565 5.00 -20.76 -3.22
C GLU A 565 5.45 -19.31 -3.17
N CYS A 566 6.16 -18.92 -2.11
CA CYS A 566 6.58 -17.54 -1.94
C CYS A 566 7.73 -17.20 -2.89
N THR A 567 7.52 -16.16 -3.70
CA THR A 567 8.40 -15.73 -4.80
C THR A 567 9.42 -14.62 -4.49
N PRO A 568 9.33 -13.85 -3.38
CA PRO A 568 10.37 -12.86 -3.04
C PRO A 568 11.78 -13.49 -2.98
N PRO A 569 12.82 -12.72 -3.38
CA PRO A 569 14.19 -13.24 -3.52
C PRO A 569 14.94 -13.42 -2.18
N GLY A 570 14.25 -13.23 -1.06
CA GLY A 570 14.76 -13.34 0.31
C GLY A 570 13.59 -13.53 1.27
N GLY A 571 13.83 -13.47 2.58
CA GLY A 571 12.76 -13.56 3.57
C GLY A 571 11.75 -12.42 3.46
N THR A 572 10.54 -12.65 3.94
CA THR A 572 9.46 -11.66 3.93
C THR A 572 8.57 -11.82 5.17
N VAL A 573 7.52 -11.00 5.30
CA VAL A 573 6.52 -11.11 6.35
C VAL A 573 5.13 -11.13 5.73
N CYS A 574 4.32 -12.11 6.11
CA CYS A 574 2.91 -12.11 5.74
C CYS A 574 2.12 -11.28 6.75
N HIS A 575 1.38 -10.29 6.24
CA HIS A 575 0.52 -9.42 7.06
C HIS A 575 -0.97 -9.75 6.89
N GLY A 576 -1.32 -10.41 5.79
CA GLY A 576 -2.69 -10.72 5.41
C GLY A 576 -2.79 -11.11 3.94
N PHE A 577 -4.02 -11.10 3.43
CA PHE A 577 -4.33 -11.52 2.08
C PHE A 577 -5.12 -10.45 1.34
N ALA A 578 -4.73 -10.17 0.10
CA ALA A 578 -5.53 -9.44 -0.85
C ALA A 578 -6.51 -10.40 -1.54
N GLY A 579 -7.77 -9.99 -1.63
CA GLY A 579 -8.83 -10.69 -2.34
C GLY A 579 -9.32 -9.91 -3.55
N TYR A 580 -9.63 -10.65 -4.61
CA TYR A 580 -10.12 -10.16 -5.89
C TYR A 580 -11.29 -11.03 -6.38
N PHE A 581 -11.86 -10.70 -7.54
CA PHE A 581 -12.76 -11.58 -8.26
C PHE A 581 -12.63 -11.43 -9.78
N ASP A 582 -13.06 -12.47 -10.49
CA ASP A 582 -13.38 -12.48 -11.92
C ASP A 582 -14.83 -12.94 -12.11
N ALA A 583 -15.59 -12.24 -12.93
CA ALA A 583 -16.99 -12.54 -13.24
C ALA A 583 -17.18 -12.74 -14.73
N LYS A 584 -17.61 -13.95 -15.08
CA LYS A 584 -18.09 -14.30 -16.42
C LYS A 584 -19.53 -13.83 -16.56
N LEU A 585 -19.73 -12.72 -17.28
CA LEU A 585 -21.07 -12.18 -17.50
C LEU A 585 -21.85 -13.07 -18.48
N TYR A 586 -21.31 -13.30 -19.67
CA TYR A 586 -21.91 -14.17 -20.69
C TYR A 586 -20.84 -14.60 -21.70
N ASN A 587 -20.63 -15.92 -21.84
CA ASN A 587 -19.59 -16.49 -22.72
C ASN A 587 -18.20 -15.88 -22.45
N ASP A 588 -17.63 -15.15 -23.40
CA ASP A 588 -16.31 -14.50 -23.34
C ASP A 588 -16.37 -13.04 -22.86
N VAL A 589 -17.53 -12.56 -22.38
CA VAL A 589 -17.68 -11.23 -21.77
C VAL A 589 -17.43 -11.33 -20.26
N HIS A 590 -16.39 -10.66 -19.77
CA HIS A 590 -15.93 -10.72 -18.37
C HIS A 590 -15.75 -9.35 -17.72
N LEU A 591 -15.90 -9.30 -16.40
CA LEU A 591 -15.43 -8.23 -15.51
C LEU A 591 -14.41 -8.80 -14.53
N SER A 592 -13.30 -8.11 -14.31
CA SER A 592 -12.24 -8.60 -13.44
C SER A 592 -11.59 -7.45 -12.69
N ILE A 593 -11.36 -7.64 -11.38
CA ILE A 593 -10.56 -6.70 -10.56
C ILE A 593 -9.19 -7.28 -10.24
N HIS A 594 -8.91 -8.49 -10.73
CA HIS A 594 -7.63 -9.17 -10.60
C HIS A 594 -6.55 -8.44 -11.41
N PRO A 595 -5.41 -8.02 -10.83
CA PRO A 595 -4.49 -7.10 -11.51
C PRO A 595 -3.99 -7.53 -12.92
N PRO A 596 -3.63 -8.81 -13.16
CA PRO A 596 -3.23 -9.28 -14.49
C PRO A 596 -4.35 -9.27 -15.55
N THR A 597 -5.61 -9.39 -15.15
CA THR A 597 -6.79 -9.48 -16.04
C THR A 597 -7.76 -8.31 -15.86
N HIS A 598 -7.34 -7.26 -15.14
CA HIS A 598 -8.20 -6.17 -14.70
C HIS A 598 -8.89 -5.50 -15.89
N THR A 599 -10.21 -5.33 -15.80
CA THR A 599 -10.98 -4.67 -16.86
C THR A 599 -10.53 -3.20 -16.97
N PRO A 600 -10.01 -2.75 -18.13
CA PRO A 600 -9.47 -1.40 -18.26
C PRO A 600 -10.50 -0.32 -17.94
N ASN A 601 -10.09 0.72 -17.20
CA ASN A 601 -10.94 1.87 -16.81
C ASN A 601 -12.15 1.52 -15.92
N MET A 602 -12.21 0.32 -15.35
CA MET A 602 -13.19 -0.03 -14.33
C MET A 602 -12.70 0.41 -12.95
N PHE A 603 -13.58 0.96 -12.12
CA PHE A 603 -13.23 1.47 -10.78
C PHE A 603 -14.34 1.26 -9.74
N SER A 604 -15.37 0.49 -10.09
CA SER A 604 -16.48 0.16 -9.17
C SER A 604 -16.03 -0.60 -7.92
N TRP A 605 -14.91 -1.31 -7.97
CA TRP A 605 -14.44 -2.14 -6.86
C TRP A 605 -12.95 -1.91 -6.59
N PHE A 606 -12.63 -1.71 -5.32
CA PHE A 606 -11.28 -1.94 -4.82
C PHE A 606 -11.13 -3.38 -4.33
N PRO A 607 -9.90 -3.91 -4.24
CA PRO A 607 -9.64 -5.21 -3.62
C PRO A 607 -10.17 -5.29 -2.17
N ILE A 608 -10.39 -6.51 -1.69
CA ILE A 608 -10.65 -6.78 -0.28
C ILE A 608 -9.35 -7.20 0.43
N TYR A 609 -9.21 -6.94 1.72
CA TYR A 609 -8.07 -7.30 2.55
C TYR A 609 -8.52 -8.12 3.75
N PHE A 610 -7.98 -9.33 3.90
CA PHE A 610 -8.16 -10.21 5.05
C PHE A 610 -6.91 -10.14 5.93
N PRO A 611 -6.94 -9.43 7.08
CA PRO A 611 -5.77 -9.28 7.94
C PRO A 611 -5.44 -10.57 8.69
N LEU A 612 -4.19 -10.67 9.15
CA LEU A 612 -3.77 -11.62 10.17
C LEU A 612 -3.58 -10.91 11.50
N ARG A 613 -4.03 -11.53 12.60
CA ARG A 613 -3.80 -11.01 13.96
C ARG A 613 -2.32 -10.80 14.25
N GLU A 614 -1.52 -11.83 13.98
CA GLU A 614 -0.07 -11.81 14.19
C GLU A 614 0.63 -12.01 12.84
N PRO A 615 1.44 -11.03 12.40
CA PRO A 615 2.24 -11.18 11.20
C PRO A 615 3.38 -12.15 11.51
N PHE A 616 3.80 -12.93 10.52
CA PHE A 616 4.83 -13.93 10.71
C PHE A 616 5.87 -13.88 9.61
N TYR A 617 7.09 -14.27 9.97
CA TYR A 617 8.20 -14.37 9.03
C TYR A 617 8.02 -15.55 8.07
N VAL A 618 8.25 -15.29 6.79
CA VAL A 618 8.20 -16.26 5.71
C VAL A 618 9.60 -16.36 5.12
N PRO A 619 10.30 -17.49 5.32
CA PRO A 619 11.61 -17.72 4.71
C PRO A 619 11.54 -17.71 3.18
N GLN A 620 12.68 -17.43 2.53
CA GLN A 620 12.79 -17.51 1.07
C GLN A 620 12.38 -18.90 0.56
N GLY A 621 11.54 -18.94 -0.48
CA GLY A 621 11.08 -20.19 -1.08
C GLY A 621 10.17 -21.04 -0.18
N ALA A 622 9.75 -20.51 0.98
CA ALA A 622 8.81 -21.21 1.83
C ALA A 622 7.46 -21.38 1.12
N ARG A 623 6.80 -22.49 1.45
CA ARG A 623 5.42 -22.76 1.08
C ARG A 623 4.50 -22.31 2.21
N MET A 624 3.45 -21.58 1.87
CA MET A 624 2.42 -21.15 2.79
C MET A 624 1.08 -21.79 2.42
N ASP A 625 0.52 -22.55 3.36
CA ASP A 625 -0.79 -23.17 3.19
C ASP A 625 -1.86 -22.37 3.93
N VAL A 626 -2.91 -21.97 3.23
CA VAL A 626 -4.02 -21.16 3.74
C VAL A 626 -5.31 -21.96 3.63
N ALA A 627 -6.06 -22.04 4.71
CA ALA A 627 -7.41 -22.59 4.70
C ALA A 627 -8.41 -21.45 4.81
N MET A 628 -9.43 -21.46 3.96
CA MET A 628 -10.50 -20.48 3.96
C MET A 628 -11.85 -21.18 3.85
N TRP A 629 -12.83 -20.67 4.56
CA TRP A 629 -14.19 -21.19 4.58
C TRP A 629 -15.18 -20.07 4.30
N ARG A 630 -16.21 -20.41 3.55
CA ARG A 630 -17.45 -19.63 3.48
C ARG A 630 -18.51 -20.40 4.24
N CYS A 631 -18.96 -19.84 5.34
CA CYS A 631 -19.88 -20.46 6.27
C CYS A 631 -21.25 -19.79 6.18
N ALA A 632 -22.31 -20.56 6.40
CA ALA A 632 -23.67 -20.06 6.39
C ALA A 632 -24.42 -20.56 7.63
N GLY A 633 -25.29 -19.69 8.15
CA GLY A 633 -26.25 -19.99 9.20
C GLY A 633 -27.63 -19.54 8.78
N LYS A 634 -28.62 -19.65 9.68
CA LYS A 634 -30.02 -19.34 9.34
C LYS A 634 -30.26 -17.88 8.91
N HIS A 635 -29.47 -16.94 9.44
CA HIS A 635 -29.69 -15.49 9.28
C HIS A 635 -28.42 -14.74 8.86
N LYS A 636 -27.32 -15.45 8.59
CA LYS A 636 -26.04 -14.81 8.30
C LYS A 636 -25.11 -15.71 7.49
N VAL A 637 -24.22 -15.09 6.73
CA VAL A 637 -23.09 -15.72 6.02
C VAL A 637 -21.80 -15.03 6.46
N TRP A 638 -20.71 -15.78 6.58
CA TRP A 638 -19.41 -15.22 6.99
C TRP A 638 -18.24 -16.01 6.39
N TYR A 639 -17.04 -15.42 6.47
CA TYR A 639 -15.80 -16.11 6.13
C TYR A 639 -15.01 -16.44 7.38
N GLU A 640 -14.30 -17.56 7.34
CA GLU A 640 -13.24 -17.91 8.28
C GLU A 640 -11.95 -18.16 7.51
N TRP A 641 -10.79 -17.80 8.08
CA TRP A 641 -9.50 -18.06 7.44
C TRP A 641 -8.39 -18.36 8.46
N ALA A 642 -7.41 -19.16 8.03
CA ALA A 642 -6.25 -19.50 8.83
C ALA A 642 -5.04 -19.84 7.94
N VAL A 643 -3.84 -19.52 8.42
CA VAL A 643 -2.59 -20.09 7.89
C VAL A 643 -2.31 -21.39 8.64
N THR A 644 -1.98 -22.44 7.89
CA THR A 644 -1.75 -23.79 8.42
C THR A 644 -0.31 -24.28 8.21
N ALA A 645 0.44 -23.65 7.29
CA ALA A 645 1.86 -23.90 7.06
C ALA A 645 2.57 -22.58 6.66
N PRO A 646 3.88 -22.42 6.92
CA PRO A 646 4.83 -23.42 7.45
C PRO A 646 4.65 -23.74 8.96
N HIS A 647 5.23 -24.86 9.42
CA HIS A 647 5.17 -25.26 10.83
C HIS A 647 5.79 -24.15 11.71
N GLY A 648 5.04 -23.67 12.71
CA GLY A 648 5.44 -22.55 13.57
C GLY A 648 4.86 -21.20 13.14
N ALA A 649 4.23 -21.13 11.97
CA ALA A 649 3.49 -19.97 11.47
C ALA A 649 1.96 -20.22 11.41
N ALA A 650 1.48 -21.29 12.04
CA ALA A 650 0.05 -21.58 12.10
C ALA A 650 -0.65 -20.48 12.89
N THR A 651 -1.68 -19.87 12.30
CA THR A 651 -2.46 -18.81 12.95
C THR A 651 -3.69 -19.42 13.63
N PRO A 652 -4.30 -18.73 14.62
CA PRO A 652 -5.66 -19.07 15.00
C PRO A 652 -6.60 -18.96 13.79
N ILE A 653 -7.73 -19.67 13.84
CA ILE A 653 -8.85 -19.43 12.92
C ILE A 653 -9.40 -18.03 13.21
N HIS A 654 -9.50 -17.22 12.17
CA HIS A 654 -10.09 -15.89 12.20
C HIS A 654 -11.59 -15.99 11.96
N ASN A 655 -12.34 -15.19 12.71
CA ASN A 655 -13.79 -15.06 12.69
C ASN A 655 -14.60 -16.37 12.92
N PRO A 656 -14.20 -17.24 13.87
CA PRO A 656 -14.89 -18.51 14.08
C PRO A 656 -16.35 -18.29 14.45
N GLY A 657 -17.26 -18.93 13.71
CA GLY A 657 -18.71 -18.78 13.89
C GLY A 657 -19.27 -17.41 13.51
N GLY A 658 -18.51 -16.59 12.78
CA GLY A 658 -18.91 -15.25 12.35
C GLY A 658 -19.14 -14.35 13.56
N ARG A 659 -18.22 -14.40 14.54
CA ARG A 659 -18.33 -13.70 15.82
C ARG A 659 -17.98 -12.22 15.74
N SER A 660 -17.17 -11.84 14.75
CA SER A 660 -16.69 -10.48 14.56
C SER A 660 -17.28 -9.85 13.32
N TYR A 661 -17.34 -10.61 12.23
CA TYR A 661 -17.92 -10.14 10.98
C TYR A 661 -18.87 -11.17 10.38
N TYR A 662 -20.01 -10.71 9.89
CA TYR A 662 -20.93 -11.48 9.07
C TYR A 662 -21.77 -10.53 8.20
N VAL A 663 -22.39 -11.10 7.18
CA VAL A 663 -23.36 -10.41 6.31
C VAL A 663 -24.74 -11.02 6.59
N GLY A 664 -25.73 -10.17 6.89
CA GLY A 664 -27.10 -10.61 7.17
C GLY A 664 -27.85 -11.06 5.91
N LEU A 665 -28.63 -12.14 6.05
CA LEU A 665 -29.55 -12.65 5.02
C LEU A 665 -30.90 -11.96 5.07
#